data_AF-A0A7Y1YFX9-F1
#
_entry.id   AF-A0A7Y1YFX9-F1
#
_cell.length_a   1.000
_cell.length_b   1.000
_cell.length_c   1.000
_cell.angle_alpha   90.00
_cell.angle_beta   90.00
_cell.angle_gamma   90.00
#
_symmetry.space_group_name_H-M   'P 1'
#
loop_
_entity.id
_entity.type
_entity.pdbx_description
1 polymer ?
#
loop_
_entity_poly.entity_id
_entity_poly.type
_entity_poly.pdbx_seq_one_letter_code
_entity_poly.pdbx_strand_id
1 'polypeptide(L)'
;MMRLLVFAVLLYAAPLSMQAFDRTADSLELVKLYNSTEGNAWFDSWELSQPMSTWNGVTLNDSGQVVVLNLGNNNLVGSLPNLNLPEISILRLASNTLREGLPSFIQMPKLIDLDLQNNQLDGPLRDFQLPNLNNLNLSRNRLSAEIPNFSNMPGLVTLNLRVNRLSGMIPDFSGMTGLINLLLSDNQLEGILPDFNHIDDLISLDVHNNRLGFNVPELGNLTELFVLDISENNFAGFLPDFRRASRLDRLRVNDNNFAGPLPNFGRLTLLRDLDVSNNNFGGTLPPMGSLEDLEVFNASGNLIEGEIPTFEGLVDLEVLDLSDNLFSDTLPDLSGLESLEELYVDSNLLVHSFLDAGQMDNLQVLDAKFNYFTFQDLEAINGLSLTGFTYAPQRRIVMPDTIFATINDDVTFDLVEDENFNNNTYQWYHNEEFLDARAVNEFTLNNINALDEGVYYAIVKNDIWPALSLFSEEIQLVMDCPINEVIIVDSICAGDTLFVNDSAYFETGFYTDSVVVNDPATCDSVFVVTLTILPVYDTTLLDTICESDQVMFGGQIITESGSYTDTLQSQDGCDSVVHLNLIVRPAFEAIRVDSICAGDTLFIGHFAHTITGIYKDTLQTIYGCDSVIFTDLTVLDTSLSVTNVSLCLGESYDFRGTTYTESGTYIDATTNNIGCDSTFILHLAVPTTDQYFFTREICTGDSIVFGDTVITQSGVYTDSLQTAIGCDSIVFLTVDVVDSYELTFDVVLCGADTLFFGGDTITSTGIYIDSLLARGGCDSIVKARVTTVTLAAAPSIDTVLCFGDSLVVGDNVYKQADVYRDTFPGDGSCDTVIVSRVNIAEPLILQGVQLRLNPDNVGSIVPDIGGGLGALSYIWSTGSTEPSLDSIGQGTYLLSVTDEAGCTVDYDFVLDPTTRGNELDELKAEINLYPNPAYGTQMYVDINGLPGTYQFEVFDLFGRVVLKKEWVSRTGAGVLELDIASLSGMYHLVLSDVSGRSLSRRFVVH
;
A
#
# COMPACT_ATOMS: atom_id res chain seq x y z
N MET A 1 53.49 54.64 -77.60
CA MET A 1 53.41 54.57 -79.07
C MET A 1 52.01 54.05 -79.41
N MET A 2 51.16 54.90 -79.99
CA MET A 2 49.90 54.67 -80.78
C MET A 2 48.97 53.47 -80.42
N ARG A 3 47.63 53.57 -80.35
CA ARG A 3 46.64 54.58 -80.78
C ARG A 3 45.25 54.20 -80.20
N LEU A 4 44.42 55.20 -79.86
CA LEU A 4 42.98 55.12 -79.56
C LEU A 4 42.13 54.62 -80.75
N LEU A 5 40.96 54.01 -80.49
CA LEU A 5 39.61 54.53 -80.85
C LEU A 5 38.44 53.57 -80.48
N VAL A 6 37.60 54.04 -79.55
CA VAL A 6 36.11 54.12 -79.51
C VAL A 6 35.26 53.14 -80.35
N PHE A 7 34.28 52.46 -79.73
CA PHE A 7 32.81 52.64 -79.95
C PHE A 7 31.95 51.64 -79.17
N ALA A 8 30.86 52.14 -78.58
CA ALA A 8 29.70 51.39 -78.10
C ALA A 8 28.49 51.73 -78.98
N VAL A 9 27.69 50.75 -79.42
CA VAL A 9 26.25 50.84 -79.74
C VAL A 9 25.62 49.43 -79.64
N LEU A 10 24.40 49.40 -79.07
CA LEU A 10 23.51 48.28 -78.76
C LEU A 10 22.78 47.60 -79.95
N LEU A 11 22.18 46.43 -79.64
CA LEU A 11 20.92 45.79 -80.13
C LEU A 11 20.94 44.93 -81.42
N TYR A 12 20.81 43.59 -81.27
CA TYR A 12 19.55 42.84 -81.47
C TYR A 12 19.68 41.34 -81.13
N ALA A 13 18.54 40.73 -80.80
CA ALA A 13 18.30 39.48 -80.06
C ALA A 13 18.66 38.14 -80.76
N ALA A 14 18.91 37.12 -79.92
CA ALA A 14 18.74 35.68 -80.22
C ALA A 14 18.07 34.99 -79.00
N PRO A 15 17.30 33.90 -79.20
CA PRO A 15 16.10 33.61 -78.41
C PRO A 15 16.27 32.54 -77.30
N LEU A 16 15.33 32.61 -76.35
CA LEU A 16 14.82 31.56 -75.45
C LEU A 16 15.83 30.73 -74.63
N SER A 17 15.83 31.07 -73.34
CA SER A 17 16.27 30.29 -72.20
C SER A 17 15.84 28.82 -72.28
N MET A 18 16.83 27.92 -72.20
CA MET A 18 16.62 26.56 -71.70
C MET A 18 16.87 26.62 -70.18
N GLN A 19 15.82 26.40 -69.41
CA GLN A 19 15.77 26.55 -67.95
C GLN A 19 16.86 25.73 -67.25
N ALA A 20 17.65 26.40 -66.42
CA ALA A 20 18.23 25.75 -65.26
C ALA A 20 17.08 25.37 -64.34
N PHE A 21 16.91 24.07 -64.07
CA PHE A 21 15.96 23.57 -63.07
C PHE A 21 16.25 24.26 -61.74
N ASP A 22 15.30 25.07 -61.28
CA ASP A 22 15.34 25.71 -59.97
C ASP A 22 15.30 24.58 -58.92
N ARG A 23 16.45 24.31 -58.28
CA ARG A 23 16.49 23.40 -57.14
C ARG A 23 15.88 24.16 -55.98
N THR A 24 14.61 23.90 -55.69
CA THR A 24 13.99 24.37 -54.44
C THR A 24 14.83 23.89 -53.26
N ALA A 25 14.92 24.67 -52.18
CA ALA A 25 15.74 24.34 -51.00
C ALA A 25 15.45 22.93 -50.48
N ASP A 26 14.19 22.52 -50.47
CA ASP A 26 13.72 21.20 -50.05
C ASP A 26 14.37 20.05 -50.83
N SER A 27 14.59 20.21 -52.15
CA SER A 27 15.22 19.17 -52.96
C SER A 27 16.66 18.87 -52.51
N LEU A 28 17.38 19.87 -51.98
CA LEU A 28 18.72 19.68 -51.41
C LEU A 28 18.66 18.94 -50.07
N GLU A 29 17.66 19.24 -49.24
CA GLU A 29 17.44 18.54 -47.97
C GLU A 29 17.07 17.08 -48.20
N LEU A 30 16.16 16.80 -49.14
CA LEU A 30 15.82 15.43 -49.53
C LEU A 30 17.03 14.68 -50.11
N VAL A 31 17.92 15.34 -50.86
CA VAL A 31 19.18 14.70 -51.29
C VAL A 31 20.12 14.39 -50.11
N LYS A 32 20.11 15.17 -49.03
CA LYS A 32 20.84 14.80 -47.79
C LYS A 32 20.27 13.53 -47.18
N LEU A 33 18.94 13.40 -47.10
CA LEU A 33 18.28 12.17 -46.66
C LEU A 33 18.68 10.98 -47.56
N TYR A 34 18.59 11.16 -48.88
CA TYR A 34 18.98 10.14 -49.85
C TYR A 34 20.41 9.65 -49.63
N ASN A 35 21.37 10.56 -49.44
CA ASN A 35 22.77 10.19 -49.27
C ASN A 35 23.06 9.55 -47.91
N SER A 36 22.45 10.05 -46.83
CA SER A 36 22.66 9.54 -45.46
C SER A 36 22.07 8.15 -45.24
N THR A 37 21.06 7.78 -46.04
CA THR A 37 20.33 6.52 -45.88
C THR A 37 20.50 5.56 -47.05
N GLU A 38 21.60 5.70 -47.79
CA GLU A 38 21.99 4.87 -48.94
C GLU A 38 20.90 4.74 -50.02
N GLY A 39 20.40 5.88 -50.50
CA GLY A 39 19.31 6.00 -51.45
C GLY A 39 19.38 5.11 -52.69
N ASN A 40 20.57 4.78 -53.17
CA ASN A 40 20.75 3.87 -54.32
C ASN A 40 20.28 2.43 -54.03
N ALA A 41 20.17 2.05 -52.76
CA ALA A 41 19.78 0.71 -52.30
C ALA A 41 18.33 0.64 -51.79
N TRP A 42 17.58 1.75 -51.85
CA TRP A 42 16.15 1.75 -51.53
C TRP A 42 15.36 0.88 -52.52
N PHE A 43 14.23 0.32 -52.10
CA PHE A 43 13.38 -0.47 -52.99
C PHE A 43 12.79 0.40 -54.13
N ASP A 44 12.26 1.56 -53.76
CA ASP A 44 11.75 2.60 -54.65
C ASP A 44 12.67 3.84 -54.57
N SER A 45 13.86 3.72 -55.17
CA SER A 45 14.87 4.78 -55.20
C SER A 45 14.46 5.96 -56.10
N TRP A 46 14.90 7.16 -55.74
CA TRP A 46 14.67 8.37 -56.53
C TRP A 46 15.63 8.52 -57.70
N GLU A 47 15.09 8.90 -58.87
CA GLU A 47 15.92 9.40 -59.97
C GLU A 47 16.26 10.88 -59.73
N LEU A 48 17.42 11.16 -59.13
CA LEU A 48 17.85 12.52 -58.79
C LEU A 48 17.99 13.48 -59.99
N SER A 49 17.99 12.96 -61.23
CA SER A 49 17.95 13.78 -62.45
C SER A 49 16.56 14.27 -62.83
N GLN A 50 15.50 13.68 -62.27
CA GLN A 50 14.11 14.05 -62.53
C GLN A 50 13.62 15.12 -61.53
N PRO A 51 12.53 15.83 -61.84
CA PRO A 51 11.93 16.79 -60.90
C PRO A 51 11.49 16.11 -59.60
N MET A 52 11.60 16.82 -58.46
CA MET A 52 11.20 16.31 -57.14
C MET A 52 9.75 15.83 -57.08
N SER A 53 8.85 16.37 -57.91
CA SER A 53 7.46 15.90 -58.03
C SER A 53 7.30 14.48 -58.58
N THR A 54 8.39 13.87 -59.07
CA THR A 54 8.42 12.48 -59.55
C THR A 54 9.04 11.52 -58.54
N TRP A 55 9.61 12.04 -57.44
CA TRP A 55 10.25 11.23 -56.43
C TRP A 55 9.21 10.49 -55.59
N ASN A 56 9.34 9.16 -55.53
CA ASN A 56 8.39 8.32 -54.81
C ASN A 56 8.23 8.78 -53.35
N GLY A 57 6.99 8.84 -52.86
CA GLY A 57 6.71 9.24 -51.48
C GLY A 57 6.73 10.74 -51.20
N VAL A 58 7.06 11.60 -52.17
CA VAL A 58 7.10 13.07 -51.99
C VAL A 58 5.80 13.70 -52.50
N THR A 59 5.14 14.51 -51.67
CA THR A 59 4.01 15.37 -52.08
C THR A 59 4.36 16.84 -51.86
N LEU A 60 4.00 17.67 -52.83
CA LEU A 60 4.29 19.11 -52.83
C LEU A 60 3.01 19.94 -52.68
N ASN A 61 3.12 21.11 -52.06
CA ASN A 61 2.06 22.14 -52.09
C ASN A 61 2.04 22.88 -53.45
N ASP A 62 1.07 23.78 -53.62
CA ASP A 62 0.93 24.62 -54.84
C ASP A 62 2.17 25.51 -55.11
N SER A 63 2.98 25.78 -54.10
CA SER A 63 4.24 26.54 -54.20
C SER A 63 5.47 25.64 -54.48
N GLY A 64 5.30 24.32 -54.62
CA GLY A 64 6.36 23.37 -54.90
C GLY A 64 7.23 22.97 -53.71
N GLN A 65 6.78 23.23 -52.47
CA GLN A 65 7.47 22.84 -51.23
C GLN A 65 6.94 21.50 -50.71
N VAL A 66 7.79 20.73 -50.04
CA VAL A 66 7.47 19.39 -49.52
C VAL A 66 6.53 19.50 -48.32
N VAL A 67 5.36 18.86 -48.44
CA VAL A 67 4.36 18.77 -47.37
C VAL A 67 4.22 17.37 -46.80
N VAL A 68 4.43 16.33 -47.62
CA VAL A 68 4.40 14.93 -47.19
C VAL A 68 5.64 14.22 -47.69
N LEU A 69 6.28 13.48 -46.80
CA LEU A 69 7.31 12.51 -47.12
C LEU A 69 6.93 11.15 -46.53
N ASN A 70 6.60 10.18 -47.38
CA ASN A 70 6.29 8.82 -46.98
C ASN A 70 7.21 7.82 -47.69
N LEU A 71 8.20 7.31 -46.96
CA LEU A 71 9.17 6.32 -47.42
C LEU A 71 9.16 5.08 -46.51
N GLY A 72 8.00 4.74 -45.96
CA GLY A 72 7.86 3.52 -45.16
C GLY A 72 8.14 2.26 -45.97
N ASN A 73 8.72 1.24 -45.34
CA ASN A 73 9.06 -0.04 -45.97
C ASN A 73 9.89 0.11 -47.26
N ASN A 74 10.96 0.91 -47.21
CA ASN A 74 11.74 1.27 -48.40
C ASN A 74 13.24 0.97 -48.28
N ASN A 75 13.65 0.16 -47.29
CA ASN A 75 15.04 -0.22 -47.04
C ASN A 75 15.98 0.97 -46.76
N LEU A 76 15.49 2.02 -46.10
CA LEU A 76 16.35 3.09 -45.61
C LEU A 76 17.26 2.52 -44.51
N VAL A 77 18.57 2.70 -44.68
CA VAL A 77 19.62 2.34 -43.71
C VAL A 77 20.26 3.61 -43.15
N GLY A 78 21.30 3.52 -42.32
CA GLY A 78 22.05 4.70 -41.88
C GLY A 78 21.26 5.57 -40.89
N SER A 79 21.64 6.84 -40.74
CA SER A 79 21.02 7.76 -39.79
C SER A 79 20.10 8.76 -40.45
N LEU A 80 19.10 9.22 -39.70
CA LEU A 80 18.18 10.25 -40.13
C LEU A 80 18.83 11.63 -39.91
N PRO A 81 19.18 12.39 -40.98
CA PRO A 81 19.89 13.66 -40.83
C PRO A 81 18.96 14.77 -40.34
N ASN A 82 19.54 15.85 -39.81
CA ASN A 82 18.80 17.09 -39.58
C ASN A 82 18.35 17.69 -40.92
N LEU A 83 17.03 17.77 -41.13
CA LEU A 83 16.41 18.31 -42.34
C LEU A 83 15.76 19.66 -42.06
N ASN A 84 15.82 20.57 -43.03
CA ASN A 84 15.13 21.86 -42.99
C ASN A 84 13.97 21.89 -43.99
N LEU A 85 12.81 21.36 -43.57
CA LEU A 85 11.60 21.27 -44.38
C LEU A 85 10.47 22.03 -43.68
N PRO A 86 10.39 23.37 -43.82
CA PRO A 86 9.52 24.20 -42.99
C PRO A 86 8.02 24.00 -43.25
N GLU A 87 7.66 23.41 -44.40
CA GLU A 87 6.29 23.14 -44.81
C GLU A 87 5.84 21.69 -44.59
N ILE A 88 6.72 20.81 -44.12
CA ILE A 88 6.37 19.40 -43.94
C ILE A 88 5.35 19.23 -42.82
N SER A 89 4.28 18.50 -43.11
CA SER A 89 3.22 18.17 -42.15
C SER A 89 3.16 16.68 -41.84
N ILE A 90 3.60 15.81 -42.75
CA ILE A 90 3.61 14.36 -42.57
C ILE A 90 4.98 13.80 -42.92
N LEU A 91 5.63 13.17 -41.94
CA LEU A 91 6.89 12.45 -42.12
C LEU A 91 6.71 11.00 -41.66
N ARG A 92 6.70 10.06 -42.61
CA ARG A 92 6.52 8.63 -42.36
C ARG A 92 7.68 7.83 -42.95
N LEU A 93 8.51 7.27 -42.07
CA LEU A 93 9.68 6.45 -42.42
C LEU A 93 9.64 5.07 -41.71
N ALA A 94 8.43 4.62 -41.38
CA ALA A 94 8.17 3.36 -40.68
C ALA A 94 8.74 2.12 -41.38
N SER A 95 9.07 1.07 -40.62
CA SER A 95 9.53 -0.23 -41.15
C SER A 95 10.74 -0.11 -42.08
N ASN A 96 11.78 0.56 -41.58
CA ASN A 96 13.08 0.67 -42.24
C ASN A 96 14.17 0.15 -41.28
N THR A 97 15.43 0.47 -41.56
CA THR A 97 16.58 0.07 -40.73
C THR A 97 17.42 1.27 -40.30
N LEU A 98 16.75 2.42 -40.12
CA LEU A 98 17.37 3.64 -39.62
C LEU A 98 17.95 3.38 -38.23
N ARG A 99 19.16 3.87 -37.99
CA ARG A 99 19.95 3.70 -36.77
C ARG A 99 20.45 5.05 -36.27
N GLU A 100 21.13 5.04 -35.13
CA GLU A 100 21.56 6.25 -34.40
C GLU A 100 20.37 7.03 -33.81
N GLY A 101 20.66 8.17 -33.18
CA GLY A 101 19.66 8.99 -32.50
C GLY A 101 18.71 9.75 -33.43
N LEU A 102 17.60 10.18 -32.85
CA LEU A 102 16.65 11.06 -33.51
C LEU A 102 17.30 12.42 -33.86
N PRO A 103 17.03 12.99 -35.05
CA PRO A 103 17.46 14.34 -35.39
C PRO A 103 16.63 15.39 -34.65
N SER A 104 17.05 16.65 -34.72
CA SER A 104 16.23 17.77 -34.27
C SER A 104 15.09 18.05 -35.25
N PHE A 105 13.87 18.15 -34.73
CA PHE A 105 12.67 18.45 -35.53
C PHE A 105 12.29 19.94 -35.53
N ILE A 106 13.07 20.81 -34.89
CA ILE A 106 12.74 22.24 -34.72
C ILE A 106 12.58 23.01 -36.05
N GLN A 107 13.21 22.52 -37.12
CA GLN A 107 13.12 23.09 -38.47
C GLN A 107 11.93 22.54 -39.28
N MET A 108 11.05 21.78 -38.63
CA MET A 108 9.83 21.19 -39.22
C MET A 108 8.59 21.56 -38.35
N PRO A 109 8.32 22.86 -38.13
CA PRO A 109 7.34 23.32 -37.14
C PRO A 109 5.88 23.00 -37.48
N LYS A 110 5.60 22.56 -38.71
CA LYS A 110 4.26 22.22 -39.21
C LYS A 110 3.94 20.73 -39.14
N LEU A 111 4.81 19.91 -38.54
CA LEU A 111 4.56 18.48 -38.37
C LEU A 111 3.27 18.24 -37.58
N ILE A 112 2.42 17.39 -38.16
CA ILE A 112 1.15 16.90 -37.60
C ILE A 112 1.26 15.39 -37.34
N ASP A 113 2.00 14.68 -38.20
CA ASP A 113 2.15 13.22 -38.11
C ASP A 113 3.62 12.82 -38.33
N LEU A 114 4.20 12.20 -37.31
CA LEU A 114 5.56 11.66 -37.31
C LEU A 114 5.51 10.17 -37.00
N ASP A 115 5.79 9.34 -38.01
CA ASP A 115 5.87 7.88 -37.86
C ASP A 115 7.27 7.37 -38.22
N LEU A 116 8.02 6.95 -37.20
CA LEU A 116 9.34 6.33 -37.32
C LEU A 116 9.34 4.90 -36.76
N GLN A 117 8.17 4.26 -36.62
CA GLN A 117 8.06 2.96 -35.98
C GLN A 117 8.88 1.87 -36.69
N ASN A 118 9.24 0.81 -35.97
CA ASN A 118 9.91 -0.37 -36.52
C ASN A 118 11.19 0.00 -37.27
N ASN A 119 12.14 0.61 -36.55
CA ASN A 119 13.48 0.95 -36.99
C ASN A 119 14.50 0.49 -35.92
N GLN A 120 15.75 0.98 -35.98
CA GLN A 120 16.81 0.69 -35.00
C GLN A 120 17.31 1.98 -34.33
N LEU A 121 16.47 3.01 -34.24
CA LEU A 121 16.83 4.31 -33.65
C LEU A 121 17.13 4.16 -32.17
N ASP A 122 18.19 4.79 -31.68
CA ASP A 122 18.64 4.69 -30.29
C ASP A 122 18.78 6.06 -29.59
N GLY A 123 19.22 6.07 -28.33
CA GLY A 123 19.41 7.30 -27.59
C GLY A 123 18.10 7.95 -27.09
N PRO A 124 18.21 9.17 -26.50
CA PRO A 124 17.11 9.84 -25.83
C PRO A 124 16.15 10.60 -26.76
N LEU A 125 14.92 10.77 -26.30
CA LEU A 125 13.92 11.69 -26.87
C LEU A 125 14.32 13.15 -26.55
N ARG A 126 15.15 13.77 -27.40
CA ARG A 126 15.56 15.18 -27.26
C ARG A 126 14.79 16.09 -28.22
N ASP A 127 14.65 17.35 -27.82
CA ASP A 127 14.17 18.44 -28.69
C ASP A 127 12.79 18.23 -29.33
N PHE A 128 11.87 17.57 -28.63
CA PHE A 128 10.46 17.42 -29.04
C PHE A 128 9.64 18.65 -28.62
N GLN A 129 9.69 19.68 -29.46
CA GLN A 129 8.85 20.88 -29.33
C GLN A 129 8.06 21.07 -30.64
N LEU A 130 7.01 20.26 -30.80
CA LEU A 130 6.20 20.21 -32.02
C LEU A 130 4.73 20.53 -31.68
N PRO A 131 4.37 21.83 -31.57
CA PRO A 131 3.08 22.25 -31.00
C PRO A 131 1.86 21.84 -31.85
N ASN A 132 2.07 21.48 -33.12
CA ASN A 132 1.01 21.06 -34.05
C ASN A 132 0.92 19.53 -34.21
N LEU A 133 1.74 18.77 -33.47
CA LEU A 133 1.81 17.32 -33.63
C LEU A 133 0.58 16.66 -33.02
N ASN A 134 -0.10 15.84 -33.82
CA ASN A 134 -1.26 15.06 -33.40
C ASN A 134 -0.90 13.59 -33.21
N ASN A 135 -0.02 13.04 -34.04
CA ASN A 135 0.38 11.64 -34.00
C ASN A 135 1.89 11.51 -33.92
N LEU A 136 2.37 10.86 -32.86
CA LEU A 136 3.76 10.48 -32.67
C LEU A 136 3.87 8.98 -32.48
N ASN A 137 4.43 8.29 -33.48
CA ASN A 137 4.71 6.85 -33.39
C ASN A 137 6.20 6.58 -33.55
N LEU A 138 6.83 6.21 -32.43
CA LEU A 138 8.25 5.83 -32.33
C LEU A 138 8.42 4.39 -31.86
N SER A 139 7.35 3.59 -31.88
CA SER A 139 7.34 2.23 -31.35
C SER A 139 8.31 1.29 -32.07
N ARG A 140 8.72 0.21 -31.39
CA ARG A 140 9.64 -0.82 -31.93
C ARG A 140 10.95 -0.20 -32.42
N ASN A 141 11.63 0.50 -31.53
CA ASN A 141 12.97 1.05 -31.73
C ASN A 141 13.89 0.64 -30.57
N ARG A 142 15.01 1.32 -30.37
CA ARG A 142 15.96 1.13 -29.26
C ARG A 142 16.13 2.42 -28.44
N LEU A 143 15.13 3.31 -28.46
CA LEU A 143 15.16 4.59 -27.74
C LEU A 143 15.29 4.32 -26.24
N SER A 144 16.03 5.17 -25.54
CA SER A 144 16.41 4.96 -24.14
C SER A 144 16.31 6.24 -23.32
N ALA A 145 16.54 6.15 -22.02
CA ALA A 145 16.40 7.26 -21.06
C ALA A 145 14.93 7.70 -20.87
N GLU A 146 14.75 8.81 -20.16
CA GLU A 146 13.44 9.29 -19.71
C GLU A 146 12.56 9.83 -20.84
N ILE A 147 11.25 9.66 -20.65
CA ILE A 147 10.24 10.32 -21.48
C ILE A 147 10.23 11.82 -21.09
N PRO A 148 10.53 12.74 -22.00
CA PRO A 148 10.53 14.17 -21.70
C PRO A 148 9.10 14.67 -21.48
N ASN A 149 8.99 15.81 -20.79
CA ASN A 149 7.70 16.47 -20.63
C ASN A 149 7.17 16.98 -21.99
N PHE A 150 5.94 16.59 -22.33
CA PHE A 150 5.24 16.93 -23.57
C PHE A 150 4.21 18.07 -23.42
N SER A 151 4.25 18.84 -22.33
CA SER A 151 3.30 19.94 -22.03
C SER A 151 3.14 20.98 -23.16
N ASN A 152 4.13 21.12 -24.04
CA ASN A 152 4.09 22.04 -25.19
C ASN A 152 3.51 21.42 -26.48
N MET A 153 2.89 20.24 -26.39
CA MET A 153 2.21 19.56 -27.50
C MET A 153 0.74 19.30 -27.14
N PRO A 154 -0.06 20.36 -26.88
CA PRO A 154 -1.43 20.21 -26.39
C PRO A 154 -2.39 19.57 -27.41
N GLY A 155 -1.99 19.49 -28.69
CA GLY A 155 -2.76 18.86 -29.76
C GLY A 155 -2.50 17.36 -29.95
N LEU A 156 -1.65 16.74 -29.13
CA LEU A 156 -1.29 15.33 -29.32
C LEU A 156 -2.48 14.41 -29.01
N VAL A 157 -2.82 13.57 -29.97
CA VAL A 157 -3.94 12.62 -29.93
C VAL A 157 -3.45 11.20 -29.71
N THR A 158 -2.29 10.83 -30.27
CA THR A 158 -1.70 9.51 -30.12
C THR A 158 -0.22 9.61 -29.83
N LEU A 159 0.20 9.02 -28.71
CA LEU A 159 1.58 8.84 -28.31
C LEU A 159 1.88 7.35 -28.24
N ASN A 160 2.67 6.85 -29.18
CA ASN A 160 3.06 5.44 -29.23
C ASN A 160 4.58 5.28 -29.11
N LEU A 161 5.02 4.86 -27.93
CA LEU A 161 6.43 4.64 -27.58
C LEU A 161 6.73 3.17 -27.23
N ARG A 162 5.79 2.25 -27.45
CA ARG A 162 5.93 0.85 -27.04
C ARG A 162 7.15 0.15 -27.64
N VAL A 163 7.66 -0.89 -26.98
CA VAL A 163 8.78 -1.72 -27.44
C VAL A 163 10.01 -0.85 -27.71
N ASN A 164 10.52 -0.23 -26.64
CA ASN A 164 11.75 0.55 -26.62
C ASN A 164 12.56 0.17 -25.37
N ARG A 165 13.50 1.02 -24.94
CA ARG A 165 14.31 0.88 -23.72
C ARG A 165 14.18 2.12 -22.84
N LEU A 166 13.03 2.80 -22.90
CA LEU A 166 12.77 4.01 -22.14
C LEU A 166 12.72 3.66 -20.65
N SER A 167 13.25 4.53 -19.80
CA SER A 167 13.42 4.30 -18.37
C SER A 167 12.96 5.50 -17.56
N GLY A 168 12.94 5.37 -16.22
CA GLY A 168 12.52 6.46 -15.33
C GLY A 168 11.00 6.63 -15.30
N MET A 169 10.54 7.76 -14.77
CA MET A 169 9.13 8.00 -14.49
C MET A 169 8.32 8.40 -15.73
N ILE A 170 7.04 8.05 -15.73
CA ILE A 170 6.08 8.60 -16.68
C ILE A 170 5.81 10.07 -16.31
N PRO A 171 6.01 11.03 -17.23
CA PRO A 171 5.78 12.44 -16.95
C PRO A 171 4.28 12.75 -16.83
N ASP A 172 3.97 13.90 -16.22
CA ASP A 172 2.60 14.42 -16.17
C ASP A 172 2.11 14.82 -17.58
N PHE A 173 0.91 14.34 -17.94
CA PHE A 173 0.24 14.60 -19.21
C PHE A 173 -0.98 15.52 -19.08
N SER A 174 -1.16 16.20 -17.94
CA SER A 174 -2.27 17.13 -17.67
C SER A 174 -2.46 18.21 -18.75
N GLY A 175 -1.40 18.60 -19.46
CA GLY A 175 -1.45 19.56 -20.58
C GLY A 175 -1.94 18.98 -21.92
N MET A 176 -2.17 17.67 -22.01
CA MET A 176 -2.52 16.94 -23.25
C MET A 176 -3.97 16.47 -23.21
N THR A 177 -4.90 17.41 -23.01
CA THR A 177 -6.33 17.13 -22.77
C THR A 177 -7.02 16.42 -23.94
N GLY A 178 -6.44 16.43 -25.15
CA GLY A 178 -6.98 15.74 -26.34
C GLY A 178 -6.34 14.38 -26.62
N LEU A 179 -5.58 13.82 -25.68
CA LEU A 179 -4.92 12.54 -25.85
C LEU A 179 -5.93 11.38 -25.81
N ILE A 180 -5.92 10.55 -26.84
CA ILE A 180 -6.84 9.42 -27.01
C ILE A 180 -6.12 8.09 -26.76
N ASN A 181 -4.89 7.95 -27.25
CA ASN A 181 -4.10 6.73 -27.13
C ASN A 181 -2.73 7.01 -26.50
N LEU A 182 -2.47 6.39 -25.36
CA LEU A 182 -1.19 6.42 -24.67
C LEU A 182 -0.64 4.99 -24.58
N LEU A 183 0.35 4.68 -25.42
CA LEU A 183 0.91 3.33 -25.57
C LEU A 183 2.40 3.35 -25.21
N LEU A 184 2.72 2.89 -24.00
CA LEU A 184 4.06 2.92 -23.38
C LEU A 184 4.59 1.53 -23.02
N SER A 185 3.89 0.46 -23.40
CA SER A 185 4.23 -0.92 -23.10
C SER A 185 5.61 -1.39 -23.55
N ASP A 186 6.12 -2.47 -22.96
CA ASP A 186 7.43 -3.07 -23.28
C ASP A 186 8.57 -2.04 -23.19
N ASN A 187 8.74 -1.45 -22.01
CA ASN A 187 9.81 -0.51 -21.69
C ASN A 187 10.45 -0.84 -20.33
N GLN A 188 11.20 0.10 -19.75
CA GLN A 188 11.83 -0.01 -18.43
C GLN A 188 11.35 1.12 -17.51
N LEU A 189 10.12 1.59 -17.71
CA LEU A 189 9.53 2.69 -16.94
C LEU A 189 9.28 2.26 -15.50
N GLU A 190 9.49 3.16 -14.55
CA GLU A 190 9.41 2.89 -13.11
C GLU A 190 8.70 4.02 -12.37
N GLY A 191 8.43 3.83 -11.08
CA GLY A 191 7.72 4.80 -10.24
C GLY A 191 6.20 4.65 -10.31
N ILE A 192 5.48 5.76 -10.16
CA ILE A 192 4.00 5.78 -10.09
C ILE A 192 3.37 5.96 -11.46
N LEU A 193 2.16 5.43 -11.63
CA LEU A 193 1.29 5.80 -12.75
C LEU A 193 0.68 7.18 -12.46
N PRO A 194 0.87 8.21 -13.32
CA PRO A 194 0.32 9.54 -13.09
C PRO A 194 -1.20 9.54 -13.16
N ASP A 195 -1.82 10.56 -12.56
CA ASP A 195 -3.27 10.76 -12.67
C ASP A 195 -3.65 11.26 -14.06
N PHE A 196 -4.73 10.71 -14.60
CA PHE A 196 -5.29 11.02 -15.92
C PHE A 196 -6.65 11.70 -15.85
N ASN A 197 -7.13 12.10 -14.67
CA ASN A 197 -8.42 12.78 -14.44
C ASN A 197 -8.65 14.08 -15.27
N HIS A 198 -7.66 14.56 -16.02
CA HIS A 198 -7.76 15.73 -16.91
C HIS A 198 -7.77 15.37 -18.41
N ILE A 199 -7.76 14.07 -18.75
CA ILE A 199 -7.73 13.55 -20.11
C ILE A 199 -9.02 12.77 -20.37
N ASP A 200 -10.13 13.49 -20.42
CA ASP A 200 -11.48 12.92 -20.49
C ASP A 200 -11.72 12.06 -21.75
N ASP A 201 -10.96 12.31 -22.82
CA ASP A 201 -11.06 11.63 -24.12
C ASP A 201 -10.15 10.38 -24.23
N LEU A 202 -9.50 9.95 -23.14
CA LEU A 202 -8.58 8.81 -23.17
C LEU A 202 -9.37 7.51 -23.43
N ILE A 203 -9.05 6.84 -24.54
CA ILE A 203 -9.68 5.58 -24.98
C ILE A 203 -8.77 4.38 -24.68
N SER A 204 -7.46 4.52 -24.84
CA SER A 204 -6.51 3.43 -24.65
C SER A 204 -5.33 3.87 -23.82
N LEU A 205 -5.15 3.20 -22.68
CA LEU A 205 -3.99 3.30 -21.81
C LEU A 205 -3.31 1.93 -21.73
N ASP A 206 -2.11 1.83 -22.29
CA ASP A 206 -1.31 0.61 -22.30
C ASP A 206 0.08 0.90 -21.75
N VAL A 207 0.38 0.35 -20.56
CA VAL A 207 1.67 0.46 -19.88
C VAL A 207 2.22 -0.92 -19.50
N HIS A 208 1.72 -2.01 -20.09
CA HIS A 208 2.12 -3.35 -19.70
C HIS A 208 3.61 -3.63 -19.88
N ASN A 209 4.14 -4.60 -19.15
CA ASN A 209 5.54 -5.01 -19.21
C ASN A 209 6.50 -3.84 -18.98
N ASN A 210 6.41 -3.27 -17.79
CA ASN A 210 7.27 -2.20 -17.27
C ASN A 210 7.66 -2.53 -15.81
N ARG A 211 8.16 -1.55 -15.04
CA ARG A 211 8.52 -1.67 -13.62
C ARG A 211 7.74 -0.68 -12.75
N LEU A 212 6.56 -0.25 -13.21
CA LEU A 212 5.70 0.67 -12.47
C LEU A 212 5.19 0.00 -11.21
N GLY A 213 4.98 0.75 -10.13
CA GLY A 213 4.53 0.18 -8.87
C GLY A 213 3.64 1.11 -8.08
N PHE A 214 3.52 0.83 -6.77
CA PHE A 214 2.60 1.53 -5.86
C PHE A 214 1.13 1.35 -6.28
N ASN A 215 0.26 2.21 -5.78
CA ASN A 215 -1.18 2.15 -6.06
C ASN A 215 -1.51 2.76 -7.43
N VAL A 216 -2.51 2.20 -8.08
CA VAL A 216 -3.10 2.77 -9.30
C VAL A 216 -3.97 3.98 -8.91
N PRO A 217 -3.86 5.13 -9.61
CA PRO A 217 -4.75 6.27 -9.39
C PRO A 217 -6.20 5.95 -9.76
N GLU A 218 -7.14 6.85 -9.48
CA GLU A 218 -8.57 6.65 -9.76
C GLU A 218 -8.91 6.73 -11.26
N LEU A 219 -8.49 5.72 -12.01
CA LEU A 219 -8.72 5.57 -13.46
C LEU A 219 -10.20 5.31 -13.79
N GLY A 220 -10.99 4.89 -12.81
CA GLY A 220 -12.41 4.59 -12.99
C GLY A 220 -13.25 5.79 -13.45
N ASN A 221 -12.76 7.02 -13.30
CA ASN A 221 -13.47 8.22 -13.77
C ASN A 221 -13.35 8.47 -15.29
N LEU A 222 -12.48 7.76 -16.00
CA LEU A 222 -12.28 7.92 -17.44
C LEU A 222 -13.42 7.24 -18.21
N THR A 223 -14.47 8.00 -18.52
CA THR A 223 -15.72 7.45 -19.09
C THR A 223 -15.59 6.93 -20.52
N GLU A 224 -14.59 7.40 -21.27
CA GLU A 224 -14.32 6.99 -22.65
C GLU A 224 -13.32 5.82 -22.75
N LEU A 225 -12.75 5.38 -21.62
CA LEU A 225 -11.74 4.33 -21.57
C LEU A 225 -12.33 3.01 -22.10
N PHE A 226 -11.67 2.46 -23.12
CA PHE A 226 -12.05 1.25 -23.84
C PHE A 226 -11.05 0.11 -23.58
N VAL A 227 -9.74 0.43 -23.53
CA VAL A 227 -8.69 -0.53 -23.18
C VAL A 227 -7.84 0.03 -22.05
N LEU A 228 -7.74 -0.74 -20.96
CA LEU A 228 -6.78 -0.55 -19.89
C LEU A 228 -5.91 -1.80 -19.75
N ASP A 229 -4.63 -1.65 -20.04
CA ASP A 229 -3.63 -2.71 -19.86
C ASP A 229 -2.47 -2.19 -18.98
N ILE A 230 -2.47 -2.62 -17.72
CA ILE A 230 -1.45 -2.30 -16.71
C ILE A 230 -0.72 -3.56 -16.23
N SER A 231 -0.87 -4.67 -16.95
CA SER A 231 -0.34 -5.98 -16.61
C SER A 231 1.20 -6.02 -16.59
N GLU A 232 1.78 -7.07 -16.02
CA GLU A 232 3.24 -7.30 -16.00
C GLU A 232 4.00 -6.08 -15.45
N ASN A 233 3.64 -5.65 -14.25
CA ASN A 233 4.24 -4.53 -13.53
C ASN A 233 4.42 -4.89 -12.04
N ASN A 234 4.78 -3.91 -11.21
CA ASN A 234 4.94 -4.05 -9.77
C ASN A 234 3.83 -3.30 -8.99
N PHE A 235 2.65 -3.05 -9.58
CA PHE A 235 1.56 -2.35 -8.89
C PHE A 235 1.10 -3.12 -7.65
N ALA A 236 0.72 -2.41 -6.60
CA ALA A 236 0.33 -2.98 -5.31
C ALA A 236 -0.87 -2.23 -4.72
N GLY A 237 -1.35 -2.69 -3.56
CA GLY A 237 -2.53 -2.13 -2.91
C GLY A 237 -3.83 -2.63 -3.56
N PHE A 238 -4.90 -1.86 -3.41
CA PHE A 238 -6.22 -2.24 -3.91
C PHE A 238 -6.42 -1.78 -5.36
N LEU A 239 -7.13 -2.61 -6.14
CA LEU A 239 -7.57 -2.22 -7.48
C LEU A 239 -8.72 -1.18 -7.38
N PRO A 240 -8.66 -0.06 -8.12
CA PRO A 240 -9.68 0.99 -8.03
C PRO A 240 -11.04 0.55 -8.60
N ASP A 241 -12.09 1.29 -8.22
CA ASP A 241 -13.46 1.03 -8.68
C ASP A 241 -13.69 1.61 -10.09
N PHE A 242 -13.89 0.74 -11.08
CA PHE A 242 -14.09 1.12 -12.48
C PHE A 242 -15.55 1.44 -12.85
N ARG A 243 -16.48 1.51 -11.90
CA ARG A 243 -17.94 1.69 -12.14
C ARG A 243 -18.38 2.82 -13.09
N ARG A 244 -17.49 3.77 -13.40
CA ARG A 244 -17.74 4.91 -14.28
C ARG A 244 -17.10 4.75 -15.67
N ALA A 245 -16.15 3.84 -15.85
CA ALA A 245 -15.54 3.50 -17.13
C ALA A 245 -16.48 2.57 -17.94
N SER A 246 -17.71 3.01 -18.20
CA SER A 246 -18.78 2.19 -18.78
C SER A 246 -18.53 1.72 -20.22
N ARG A 247 -17.45 2.18 -20.86
CA ARG A 247 -17.02 1.77 -22.20
C ARG A 247 -15.91 0.72 -22.21
N LEU A 248 -15.44 0.31 -21.04
CA LEU A 248 -14.32 -0.60 -20.93
C LEU A 248 -14.66 -1.95 -21.56
N ASP A 249 -13.85 -2.33 -22.55
CA ASP A 249 -13.94 -3.58 -23.32
C ASP A 249 -12.85 -4.56 -22.87
N ARG A 250 -11.66 -4.04 -22.54
CA ARG A 250 -10.54 -4.82 -21.99
C ARG A 250 -9.97 -4.20 -20.73
N LEU A 251 -9.88 -5.00 -19.67
CA LEU A 251 -9.23 -4.70 -18.41
C LEU A 251 -8.20 -5.80 -18.07
N ARG A 252 -6.91 -5.47 -18.18
CA ARG A 252 -5.82 -6.38 -17.82
C ARG A 252 -4.95 -5.78 -16.74
N VAL A 253 -4.88 -6.49 -15.62
CA VAL A 253 -4.13 -6.11 -14.41
C VAL A 253 -3.26 -7.26 -13.89
N ASN A 254 -3.16 -8.35 -14.66
CA ASN A 254 -2.45 -9.56 -14.32
C ASN A 254 -0.95 -9.33 -14.09
N ASP A 255 -0.30 -10.29 -13.42
CA ASP A 255 1.14 -10.27 -13.13
C ASP A 255 1.57 -8.97 -12.44
N ASN A 256 0.94 -8.70 -11.30
CA ASN A 256 1.20 -7.56 -10.41
C ASN A 256 1.15 -8.03 -8.94
N ASN A 257 1.19 -7.09 -7.99
CA ASN A 257 1.13 -7.35 -6.55
C ASN A 257 -0.16 -6.80 -5.91
N PHE A 258 -1.27 -6.68 -6.66
CA PHE A 258 -2.54 -6.19 -6.10
C PHE A 258 -3.05 -7.11 -4.99
N ALA A 259 -3.67 -6.53 -3.97
CA ALA A 259 -4.20 -7.25 -2.81
C ALA A 259 -5.59 -6.76 -2.42
N GLY A 260 -6.26 -7.53 -1.56
CA GLY A 260 -7.63 -7.25 -1.10
C GLY A 260 -8.69 -7.80 -2.05
N PRO A 261 -9.98 -7.43 -1.84
CA PRO A 261 -11.08 -7.95 -2.64
C PRO A 261 -11.13 -7.33 -4.04
N LEU A 262 -11.60 -8.12 -5.01
CA LEU A 262 -11.92 -7.62 -6.34
C LEU A 262 -13.07 -6.59 -6.27
N PRO A 263 -12.97 -5.45 -6.99
CA PRO A 263 -14.05 -4.49 -7.07
C PRO A 263 -15.24 -5.05 -7.85
N ASN A 264 -16.41 -4.46 -7.67
CA ASN A 264 -17.61 -4.89 -8.40
C ASN A 264 -17.56 -4.40 -9.86
N PHE A 265 -17.43 -5.35 -10.79
CA PHE A 265 -17.38 -5.08 -12.23
C PHE A 265 -18.75 -4.96 -12.90
N GLY A 266 -19.86 -5.28 -12.23
CA GLY A 266 -21.18 -5.47 -12.84
C GLY A 266 -21.81 -4.26 -13.57
N ARG A 267 -21.14 -3.11 -13.61
CA ARG A 267 -21.51 -1.95 -14.46
C ARG A 267 -20.75 -1.86 -15.77
N LEU A 268 -19.74 -2.68 -15.97
CA LEU A 268 -18.90 -2.73 -17.16
C LEU A 268 -19.52 -3.66 -18.21
N THR A 269 -20.77 -3.41 -18.59
CA THR A 269 -21.57 -4.36 -19.41
C THR A 269 -21.05 -4.57 -20.83
N LEU A 270 -20.01 -3.83 -21.24
CA LEU A 270 -19.32 -3.97 -22.53
C LEU A 270 -17.97 -4.70 -22.42
N LEU A 271 -17.62 -5.15 -21.22
CA LEU A 271 -16.34 -5.79 -20.95
C LEU A 271 -16.32 -7.18 -21.59
N ARG A 272 -15.33 -7.42 -22.45
CA ARG A 272 -15.08 -8.70 -23.14
C ARG A 272 -13.94 -9.49 -22.54
N ASP A 273 -12.94 -8.78 -21.98
CA ASP A 273 -11.65 -9.36 -21.60
C ASP A 273 -11.25 -8.82 -20.23
N LEU A 274 -11.37 -9.67 -19.21
CA LEU A 274 -11.03 -9.37 -17.83
C LEU A 274 -9.94 -10.33 -17.35
N ASP A 275 -8.72 -9.81 -17.16
CA ASP A 275 -7.59 -10.57 -16.63
C ASP A 275 -7.05 -9.94 -15.35
N VAL A 276 -7.28 -10.63 -14.23
CA VAL A 276 -6.82 -10.27 -12.88
C VAL A 276 -5.85 -11.31 -12.31
N SER A 277 -5.37 -12.24 -13.14
CA SER A 277 -4.53 -13.38 -12.71
C SER A 277 -3.18 -12.98 -12.11
N ASN A 278 -2.51 -13.90 -11.42
CA ASN A 278 -1.16 -13.75 -10.86
C ASN A 278 -1.01 -12.47 -10.04
N ASN A 279 -1.83 -12.36 -9.00
CA ASN A 279 -1.86 -11.26 -8.04
C ASN A 279 -2.06 -11.83 -6.61
N ASN A 280 -2.30 -10.97 -5.63
CA ASN A 280 -2.62 -11.34 -4.25
C ASN A 280 -4.08 -11.01 -3.88
N PHE A 281 -5.02 -11.02 -4.84
CA PHE A 281 -6.42 -10.74 -4.56
C PHE A 281 -6.99 -11.80 -3.62
N GLY A 282 -7.74 -11.38 -2.59
CA GLY A 282 -8.38 -12.26 -1.61
C GLY A 282 -9.86 -11.95 -1.44
N GLY A 283 -10.50 -12.51 -0.42
CA GLY A 283 -11.95 -12.40 -0.24
C GLY A 283 -12.72 -13.20 -1.29
N THR A 284 -13.97 -12.84 -1.57
CA THR A 284 -14.87 -13.60 -2.47
C THR A 284 -14.98 -12.98 -3.85
N LEU A 285 -15.34 -13.81 -4.84
CA LEU A 285 -15.61 -13.34 -6.21
C LEU A 285 -16.91 -12.49 -6.24
N PRO A 286 -16.89 -11.27 -6.78
CA PRO A 286 -18.08 -10.42 -6.84
C PRO A 286 -19.11 -10.97 -7.85
N PRO A 287 -20.40 -10.62 -7.72
CA PRO A 287 -21.40 -10.99 -8.73
C PRO A 287 -21.11 -10.35 -10.09
N MET A 288 -21.11 -11.17 -11.14
CA MET A 288 -20.74 -10.74 -12.50
C MET A 288 -21.80 -11.02 -13.57
N GLY A 289 -22.95 -11.59 -13.23
CA GLY A 289 -23.99 -11.99 -14.19
C GLY A 289 -24.56 -10.90 -15.10
N SER A 290 -24.19 -9.63 -14.92
CA SER A 290 -24.53 -8.52 -15.81
C SER A 290 -23.51 -8.25 -16.93
N LEU A 291 -22.41 -9.00 -17.00
CA LEU A 291 -21.37 -8.85 -18.02
C LEU A 291 -21.67 -9.74 -19.24
N GLU A 292 -22.81 -9.51 -19.89
CA GLU A 292 -23.32 -10.39 -20.96
C GLU A 292 -22.36 -10.55 -22.16
N ASP A 293 -21.53 -9.54 -22.45
CA ASP A 293 -20.53 -9.53 -23.53
C ASP A 293 -19.16 -10.12 -23.12
N LEU A 294 -19.00 -10.65 -21.89
CA LEU A 294 -17.71 -11.13 -21.40
C LEU A 294 -17.30 -12.43 -22.10
N GLU A 295 -16.18 -12.41 -22.81
CA GLU A 295 -15.62 -13.53 -23.60
C GLU A 295 -14.52 -14.27 -22.82
N VAL A 296 -13.67 -13.54 -22.09
CA VAL A 296 -12.56 -14.10 -21.31
C VAL A 296 -12.58 -13.56 -19.89
N PHE A 297 -12.60 -14.47 -18.92
CA PHE A 297 -12.37 -14.17 -17.52
C PHE A 297 -11.27 -15.04 -16.93
N ASN A 298 -10.16 -14.41 -16.55
CA ASN A 298 -9.03 -15.06 -15.90
C ASN A 298 -8.76 -14.43 -14.53
N ALA A 299 -8.91 -15.21 -13.48
CA ALA A 299 -8.61 -14.85 -12.10
C ALA A 299 -7.64 -15.81 -11.42
N SER A 300 -6.89 -16.61 -12.20
CA SER A 300 -6.00 -17.63 -11.65
C SER A 300 -4.82 -17.07 -10.86
N GLY A 301 -4.19 -17.90 -10.02
CA GLY A 301 -2.99 -17.51 -9.30
C GLY A 301 -3.22 -16.35 -8.32
N ASN A 302 -4.27 -16.46 -7.50
CA ASN A 302 -4.65 -15.48 -6.49
C ASN A 302 -4.94 -16.16 -5.13
N LEU A 303 -5.50 -15.43 -4.17
CA LEU A 303 -5.89 -15.89 -2.83
C LEU A 303 -7.42 -15.81 -2.63
N ILE A 304 -8.21 -15.88 -3.71
CA ILE A 304 -9.67 -15.72 -3.66
C ILE A 304 -10.27 -16.96 -3.01
N GLU A 305 -11.15 -16.76 -2.03
CA GLU A 305 -11.74 -17.79 -1.18
C GLU A 305 -13.28 -17.79 -1.24
N GLY A 306 -13.87 -18.83 -0.66
CA GLY A 306 -15.32 -18.99 -0.55
C GLY A 306 -15.98 -19.60 -1.79
N GLU A 307 -17.30 -19.49 -1.85
CA GLU A 307 -18.11 -20.05 -2.92
C GLU A 307 -17.94 -19.29 -4.25
N ILE A 308 -17.94 -20.00 -5.37
CA ILE A 308 -18.00 -19.39 -6.71
C ILE A 308 -19.47 -18.97 -6.97
N PRO A 309 -19.76 -17.67 -7.20
CA PRO A 309 -21.12 -17.21 -7.49
C PRO A 309 -21.63 -17.76 -8.83
N THR A 310 -22.96 -17.78 -8.99
CA THR A 310 -23.59 -18.17 -10.26
C THR A 310 -23.22 -17.19 -11.38
N PHE A 311 -22.86 -17.72 -12.55
CA PHE A 311 -22.55 -16.96 -13.75
C PHE A 311 -23.76 -16.75 -14.68
N GLU A 312 -24.98 -16.75 -14.14
CA GLU A 312 -26.21 -16.52 -14.92
C GLU A 312 -26.10 -15.20 -15.70
N GLY A 313 -26.17 -15.28 -17.04
CA GLY A 313 -26.08 -14.13 -17.94
C GLY A 313 -24.77 -14.00 -18.73
N LEU A 314 -23.70 -14.73 -18.37
CA LEU A 314 -22.43 -14.72 -19.12
C LEU A 314 -22.47 -15.62 -20.37
N VAL A 315 -23.38 -15.32 -21.29
CA VAL A 315 -23.69 -16.19 -22.44
C VAL A 315 -22.59 -16.26 -23.51
N ASP A 316 -21.76 -15.22 -23.60
CA ASP A 316 -20.64 -15.12 -24.56
C ASP A 316 -19.30 -15.59 -23.97
N LEU A 317 -19.26 -16.07 -22.72
CA LEU A 317 -18.02 -16.48 -22.06
C LEU A 317 -17.43 -17.72 -22.71
N GLU A 318 -16.25 -17.58 -23.31
CA GLU A 318 -15.50 -18.63 -24.00
C GLU A 318 -14.44 -19.27 -23.08
N VAL A 319 -13.77 -18.45 -22.26
CA VAL A 319 -12.68 -18.90 -21.37
C VAL A 319 -12.93 -18.46 -19.93
N LEU A 320 -12.98 -19.43 -19.02
CA LEU A 320 -13.06 -19.22 -17.58
C LEU A 320 -11.88 -19.90 -16.88
N ASP A 321 -10.98 -19.09 -16.32
CA ASP A 321 -9.85 -19.58 -15.52
C ASP A 321 -9.92 -19.07 -14.08
N LEU A 322 -10.16 -20.00 -13.16
CA LEU A 322 -10.23 -19.81 -11.72
C LEU A 322 -9.16 -20.65 -10.99
N SER A 323 -8.18 -21.18 -11.71
CA SER A 323 -7.17 -22.08 -11.16
C SER A 323 -6.28 -21.41 -10.11
N ASP A 324 -5.62 -22.22 -9.27
CA ASP A 324 -4.64 -21.74 -8.28
C ASP A 324 -5.22 -20.64 -7.36
N ASN A 325 -6.33 -20.95 -6.68
CA ASN A 325 -7.02 -20.10 -5.71
C ASN A 325 -7.44 -20.91 -4.46
N LEU A 326 -8.29 -20.35 -3.61
CA LEU A 326 -8.83 -20.97 -2.39
C LEU A 326 -10.35 -21.19 -2.46
N PHE A 327 -10.92 -21.29 -3.67
CA PHE A 327 -12.36 -21.52 -3.83
C PHE A 327 -12.78 -22.84 -3.17
N SER A 328 -13.81 -22.78 -2.33
CA SER A 328 -14.36 -23.93 -1.60
C SER A 328 -15.79 -24.23 -2.05
N ASP A 329 -16.38 -25.26 -1.44
CA ASP A 329 -17.76 -25.68 -1.68
C ASP A 329 -18.01 -26.16 -3.13
N THR A 330 -19.27 -26.13 -3.55
CA THR A 330 -19.74 -26.73 -4.81
C THR A 330 -19.54 -25.79 -5.99
N LEU A 331 -19.08 -26.35 -7.11
CA LEU A 331 -19.05 -25.64 -8.38
C LEU A 331 -20.49 -25.23 -8.78
N PRO A 332 -20.75 -23.96 -9.12
CA PRO A 332 -22.10 -23.50 -9.46
C PRO A 332 -22.58 -24.13 -10.76
N ASP A 333 -23.90 -24.02 -11.01
CA ASP A 333 -24.47 -24.41 -12.29
C ASP A 333 -23.88 -23.56 -13.43
N LEU A 334 -23.15 -24.22 -14.34
CA LEU A 334 -22.51 -23.62 -15.50
C LEU A 334 -23.31 -23.84 -16.79
N SER A 335 -24.50 -24.46 -16.74
CA SER A 335 -25.28 -24.77 -17.94
C SER A 335 -25.75 -23.54 -18.73
N GLY A 336 -25.73 -22.36 -18.09
CA GLY A 336 -26.03 -21.07 -18.73
C GLY A 336 -24.90 -20.48 -19.56
N LEU A 337 -23.70 -21.06 -19.51
CA LEU A 337 -22.51 -20.61 -20.25
C LEU A 337 -22.47 -21.27 -21.64
N GLU A 338 -23.38 -20.84 -22.52
CA GLU A 338 -23.60 -21.48 -23.83
C GLU A 338 -22.36 -21.47 -24.75
N SER A 339 -21.46 -20.49 -24.60
CA SER A 339 -20.27 -20.32 -25.44
C SER A 339 -18.97 -20.89 -24.83
N LEU A 340 -19.03 -21.49 -23.63
CA LEU A 340 -17.84 -21.90 -22.90
C LEU A 340 -17.04 -22.98 -23.64
N GLU A 341 -15.78 -22.67 -23.97
CA GLU A 341 -14.85 -23.57 -24.64
C GLU A 341 -13.77 -24.11 -23.68
N GLU A 342 -13.30 -23.30 -22.74
CA GLU A 342 -12.22 -23.66 -21.81
C GLU A 342 -12.57 -23.32 -20.36
N LEU A 343 -12.48 -24.33 -19.48
CA LEU A 343 -12.71 -24.20 -18.04
C LEU A 343 -11.50 -24.72 -17.24
N TYR A 344 -10.89 -23.85 -16.47
CA TYR A 344 -9.79 -24.18 -15.57
C TYR A 344 -10.21 -23.87 -14.13
N VAL A 345 -10.30 -24.90 -13.29
CA VAL A 345 -10.67 -24.79 -11.86
C VAL A 345 -9.69 -25.56 -10.98
N ASP A 346 -8.55 -25.96 -11.52
CA ASP A 346 -7.59 -26.76 -10.80
C ASP A 346 -6.91 -26.04 -9.64
N SER A 347 -6.35 -26.80 -8.71
CA SER A 347 -5.66 -26.28 -7.52
C SER A 347 -6.54 -25.39 -6.63
N ASN A 348 -7.77 -25.80 -6.38
CA ASN A 348 -8.70 -25.17 -5.43
C ASN A 348 -9.09 -26.14 -4.29
N LEU A 349 -10.15 -25.82 -3.54
CA LEU A 349 -10.73 -26.62 -2.46
C LEU A 349 -12.18 -27.05 -2.80
N LEU A 350 -12.51 -27.15 -4.09
CA LEU A 350 -13.88 -27.44 -4.54
C LEU A 350 -14.28 -28.89 -4.25
N VAL A 351 -15.53 -29.08 -3.87
CA VAL A 351 -16.21 -30.37 -3.64
C VAL A 351 -17.44 -30.46 -4.55
N HIS A 352 -17.98 -31.65 -4.80
CA HIS A 352 -19.31 -31.84 -5.42
C HIS A 352 -19.52 -31.31 -6.87
N SER A 353 -20.72 -31.56 -7.42
CA SER A 353 -20.97 -31.79 -8.84
C SER A 353 -20.75 -30.65 -9.85
N PHE A 354 -20.59 -31.09 -11.10
CA PHE A 354 -20.86 -30.43 -12.38
C PHE A 354 -22.26 -30.81 -12.93
N LEU A 355 -23.38 -30.51 -12.26
CA LEU A 355 -24.68 -31.04 -12.69
C LEU A 355 -25.11 -30.48 -14.07
N ASP A 356 -25.51 -31.40 -14.96
CA ASP A 356 -26.00 -31.21 -16.34
C ASP A 356 -24.98 -30.73 -17.40
N ALA A 357 -23.74 -31.23 -17.35
CA ALA A 357 -22.74 -31.03 -18.41
C ALA A 357 -23.18 -31.51 -19.81
N GLY A 358 -24.29 -32.25 -19.92
CA GLY A 358 -24.97 -32.56 -21.19
C GLY A 358 -25.52 -31.34 -21.94
N GLN A 359 -25.38 -30.13 -21.42
CA GLN A 359 -25.71 -28.87 -22.10
C GLN A 359 -24.47 -28.00 -22.44
N MET A 360 -23.26 -28.43 -22.07
CA MET A 360 -22.00 -27.72 -22.39
C MET A 360 -21.40 -28.24 -23.71
N ASP A 361 -22.18 -28.18 -24.79
CA ASP A 361 -21.83 -28.77 -26.08
C ASP A 361 -20.54 -28.20 -26.71
N ASN A 362 -20.16 -26.97 -26.31
CA ASN A 362 -18.99 -26.27 -26.82
C ASN A 362 -17.72 -26.49 -25.99
N LEU A 363 -17.81 -27.11 -24.81
CA LEU A 363 -16.66 -27.28 -23.92
C LEU A 363 -15.62 -28.20 -24.58
N GLN A 364 -14.40 -27.69 -24.74
CA GLN A 364 -13.28 -28.39 -25.36
C GLN A 364 -12.21 -28.76 -24.34
N VAL A 365 -11.97 -27.90 -23.34
CA VAL A 365 -10.93 -28.05 -22.33
C VAL A 365 -11.51 -27.96 -20.92
N LEU A 366 -11.16 -28.92 -20.07
CA LEU A 366 -11.46 -28.89 -18.64
C LEU A 366 -10.24 -29.34 -17.82
N ASP A 367 -9.71 -28.45 -16.97
CA ASP A 367 -8.74 -28.80 -15.93
C ASP A 367 -9.37 -28.68 -14.54
N ALA A 368 -9.47 -29.82 -13.84
CA ALA A 368 -10.11 -29.95 -12.54
C ALA A 368 -9.21 -30.67 -11.51
N LYS A 369 -7.91 -30.81 -11.78
CA LYS A 369 -6.96 -31.47 -10.86
C LYS A 369 -6.83 -30.70 -9.53
N PHE A 370 -6.29 -31.35 -8.50
CA PHE A 370 -5.98 -30.76 -7.20
C PHE A 370 -7.17 -30.09 -6.48
N ASN A 371 -8.38 -30.64 -6.63
CA ASN A 371 -9.58 -30.32 -5.84
C ASN A 371 -9.96 -31.52 -4.95
N TYR A 372 -11.16 -31.54 -4.38
CA TYR A 372 -11.73 -32.67 -3.65
C TYR A 372 -12.82 -33.40 -4.47
N PHE A 373 -12.78 -33.32 -5.81
CA PHE A 373 -13.76 -34.01 -6.65
C PHE A 373 -13.64 -35.54 -6.53
N THR A 374 -14.78 -36.19 -6.31
CA THR A 374 -14.91 -37.65 -6.22
C THR A 374 -15.20 -38.26 -7.60
N PHE A 375 -15.21 -39.60 -7.69
CA PHE A 375 -15.62 -40.29 -8.91
C PHE A 375 -17.07 -39.99 -9.32
N GLN A 376 -17.94 -39.73 -8.33
CA GLN A 376 -19.34 -39.37 -8.55
C GLN A 376 -19.45 -37.98 -9.21
N ASP A 377 -18.64 -37.02 -8.78
CA ASP A 377 -18.67 -35.65 -9.32
C ASP A 377 -18.26 -35.61 -10.79
N LEU A 378 -17.32 -36.48 -11.17
CA LEU A 378 -16.84 -36.63 -12.54
C LEU A 378 -17.82 -37.42 -13.43
N GLU A 379 -18.83 -38.11 -12.89
CA GLU A 379 -19.78 -38.85 -13.73
C GLU A 379 -20.56 -37.93 -14.68
N ALA A 380 -20.90 -36.71 -14.24
CA ALA A 380 -21.73 -35.79 -15.02
C ALA A 380 -21.10 -35.38 -16.37
N ILE A 381 -19.76 -35.38 -16.45
CA ILE A 381 -18.99 -35.07 -17.67
C ILE A 381 -18.60 -36.34 -18.46
N ASN A 382 -18.99 -37.52 -18.00
CA ASN A 382 -18.73 -38.79 -18.66
C ASN A 382 -19.50 -38.87 -19.99
N GLY A 383 -18.80 -38.70 -21.11
CA GLY A 383 -19.38 -38.74 -22.46
C GLY A 383 -19.18 -37.46 -23.27
N LEU A 384 -18.68 -36.38 -22.66
CA LEU A 384 -18.21 -35.21 -23.39
C LEU A 384 -16.95 -35.54 -24.19
N SER A 385 -16.86 -34.98 -25.41
CA SER A 385 -15.71 -35.19 -26.30
C SER A 385 -14.67 -34.08 -26.10
N LEU A 386 -14.06 -34.03 -24.92
CA LEU A 386 -13.05 -33.03 -24.58
C LEU A 386 -11.72 -33.30 -25.30
N THR A 387 -11.09 -32.24 -25.81
CA THR A 387 -9.76 -32.30 -26.45
C THR A 387 -8.63 -32.26 -25.42
N GLY A 388 -8.85 -31.52 -24.33
CA GLY A 388 -8.01 -31.49 -23.14
C GLY A 388 -8.86 -31.77 -21.90
N PHE A 389 -8.58 -32.87 -21.21
CA PHE A 389 -9.27 -33.16 -19.95
C PHE A 389 -8.28 -33.70 -18.92
N THR A 390 -8.10 -32.93 -17.85
CA THR A 390 -7.19 -33.27 -16.74
C THR A 390 -7.96 -33.20 -15.42
N TYR A 391 -7.95 -34.30 -14.70
CA TYR A 391 -8.75 -34.49 -13.49
C TYR A 391 -8.00 -35.28 -12.41
N ALA A 392 -6.72 -35.59 -12.64
CA ALA A 392 -5.88 -36.32 -11.72
C ALA A 392 -4.52 -35.62 -11.60
N PRO A 393 -3.94 -35.56 -10.39
CA PRO A 393 -4.46 -36.10 -9.12
C PRO A 393 -5.55 -35.19 -8.51
N GLN A 394 -6.29 -35.72 -7.53
CA GLN A 394 -7.13 -34.93 -6.60
C GLN A 394 -6.44 -34.84 -5.24
N ARG A 395 -6.88 -33.92 -4.37
CA ARG A 395 -6.47 -33.83 -2.96
C ARG A 395 -6.94 -35.07 -2.21
N ARG A 396 -6.36 -35.27 -1.01
CA ARG A 396 -6.70 -36.42 -0.19
C ARG A 396 -8.11 -36.24 0.38
N ILE A 397 -8.88 -37.33 0.44
CA ILE A 397 -10.20 -37.35 1.10
C ILE A 397 -9.97 -37.12 2.59
N VAL A 398 -10.62 -36.09 3.14
CA VAL A 398 -10.49 -35.71 4.54
C VAL A 398 -11.03 -36.83 5.42
N MET A 399 -10.25 -37.23 6.42
CA MET A 399 -10.62 -38.26 7.40
C MET A 399 -10.22 -37.82 8.80
N PRO A 400 -10.85 -38.34 9.87
CA PRO A 400 -10.44 -38.01 11.23
C PRO A 400 -8.98 -38.43 11.51
N ASP A 401 -8.18 -37.52 12.04
CA ASP A 401 -6.75 -37.74 12.29
C ASP A 401 -6.48 -38.91 13.25
N THR A 402 -7.32 -39.11 14.28
CA THR A 402 -7.10 -40.14 15.32
C THR A 402 -8.41 -40.73 15.84
N ILE A 403 -8.45 -42.05 16.03
CA ILE A 403 -9.50 -42.78 16.72
C ILE A 403 -8.93 -43.38 18.00
N PHE A 404 -9.55 -43.05 19.14
CA PHE A 404 -9.25 -43.70 20.43
C PHE A 404 -10.24 -44.84 20.69
N ALA A 405 -9.74 -46.03 21.03
CA ALA A 405 -10.60 -47.19 21.30
C ALA A 405 -10.02 -48.09 22.39
N THR A 406 -10.86 -48.87 23.07
CA THR A 406 -10.42 -49.81 24.11
C THR A 406 -10.36 -51.25 23.60
N ILE A 407 -9.54 -52.09 24.25
CA ILE A 407 -9.40 -53.50 23.85
C ILE A 407 -10.78 -54.19 23.92
N ASN A 408 -11.10 -54.93 22.86
CA ASN A 408 -12.38 -55.59 22.56
C ASN A 408 -13.49 -54.68 22.02
N ASP A 409 -13.25 -53.40 21.77
CA ASP A 409 -14.19 -52.57 21.00
C ASP A 409 -14.23 -53.00 19.53
N ASP A 410 -15.31 -52.62 18.84
CA ASP A 410 -15.41 -52.68 17.39
C ASP A 410 -15.18 -51.27 16.85
N VAL A 411 -14.23 -51.09 15.92
CA VAL A 411 -13.87 -49.79 15.32
C VAL A 411 -14.19 -49.83 13.83
N THR A 412 -14.95 -48.85 13.35
CA THR A 412 -15.28 -48.70 11.93
C THR A 412 -14.60 -47.46 11.37
N PHE A 413 -13.84 -47.64 10.30
CA PHE A 413 -13.31 -46.59 9.46
C PHE A 413 -14.28 -46.37 8.31
N ASP A 414 -14.71 -45.14 8.08
CA ASP A 414 -15.72 -44.78 7.07
C ASP A 414 -15.24 -43.58 6.25
N LEU A 415 -15.28 -43.73 4.92
CA LEU A 415 -15.06 -42.64 3.97
C LEU A 415 -16.41 -41.97 3.69
N VAL A 416 -16.76 -40.98 4.51
CA VAL A 416 -18.08 -40.32 4.52
C VAL A 416 -18.39 -39.57 3.21
N GLU A 417 -17.38 -39.10 2.49
CA GLU A 417 -17.55 -38.23 1.31
C GLU A 417 -17.72 -38.94 -0.03
N ASP A 418 -17.62 -40.27 -0.08
CA ASP A 418 -17.80 -41.06 -1.30
C ASP A 418 -18.91 -42.09 -1.08
N GLU A 419 -20.18 -41.63 -1.12
CA GLU A 419 -21.37 -42.47 -0.94
C GLU A 419 -21.43 -43.59 -1.99
N ASN A 420 -20.78 -44.74 -1.71
CA ASN A 420 -20.88 -46.02 -2.41
C ASN A 420 -21.22 -45.93 -3.92
N PHE A 421 -20.37 -45.20 -4.67
CA PHE A 421 -20.57 -45.05 -6.09
C PHE A 421 -20.33 -46.38 -6.82
N ASN A 422 -21.18 -46.71 -7.80
CA ASN A 422 -21.09 -47.97 -8.53
C ASN A 422 -19.72 -48.10 -9.23
N ASN A 423 -19.08 -49.26 -9.10
CA ASN A 423 -17.74 -49.58 -9.62
C ASN A 423 -16.54 -48.98 -8.86
N ASN A 424 -16.75 -48.31 -7.72
CA ASN A 424 -15.64 -48.00 -6.82
C ASN A 424 -15.11 -49.27 -6.15
N THR A 425 -13.78 -49.34 -6.02
CA THR A 425 -13.06 -50.34 -5.23
C THR A 425 -12.22 -49.63 -4.19
N TYR A 426 -12.49 -49.90 -2.92
CA TYR A 426 -11.82 -49.32 -1.76
C TYR A 426 -10.72 -50.27 -1.27
N GLN A 427 -9.46 -49.86 -1.38
CA GLN A 427 -8.29 -50.63 -0.96
C GLN A 427 -7.78 -50.10 0.38
N TRP A 428 -7.94 -50.87 1.45
CA TRP A 428 -7.54 -50.47 2.81
C TRP A 428 -6.14 -50.98 3.16
N TYR A 429 -5.39 -50.15 3.89
CA TYR A 429 -4.03 -50.42 4.33
C TYR A 429 -3.88 -50.17 5.84
N HIS A 430 -3.04 -50.96 6.50
CA HIS A 430 -2.58 -50.75 7.88
C HIS A 430 -1.06 -50.79 7.89
N ASN A 431 -0.42 -49.71 8.37
CA ASN A 431 1.03 -49.59 8.42
C ASN A 431 1.71 -49.97 7.08
N GLU A 432 1.19 -49.45 5.96
CA GLU A 432 1.61 -49.74 4.58
C GLU A 432 1.30 -51.16 4.05
N GLU A 433 0.80 -52.07 4.87
CA GLU A 433 0.39 -53.40 4.43
C GLU A 433 -1.05 -53.40 3.92
N PHE A 434 -1.26 -54.00 2.74
CA PHE A 434 -2.59 -54.15 2.16
C PHE A 434 -3.45 -55.11 3.00
N LEU A 435 -4.59 -54.62 3.47
CA LEU A 435 -5.55 -55.39 4.26
C LEU A 435 -6.57 -56.10 3.36
N ASP A 436 -7.36 -55.31 2.63
CA ASP A 436 -8.51 -55.81 1.88
C ASP A 436 -8.91 -54.83 0.75
N ALA A 437 -9.61 -55.36 -0.26
CA ALA A 437 -10.22 -54.56 -1.32
C ALA A 437 -11.74 -54.83 -1.33
N ARG A 438 -12.54 -53.80 -1.13
CA ARG A 438 -13.98 -53.89 -0.90
C ARG A 438 -14.76 -53.05 -1.89
N ALA A 439 -16.03 -53.39 -2.05
CA ALA A 439 -17.01 -52.60 -2.80
C ALA A 439 -17.82 -51.66 -1.89
N VAL A 440 -17.41 -51.52 -0.63
CA VAL A 440 -18.03 -50.64 0.37
C VAL A 440 -16.97 -49.70 0.92
N ASN A 441 -17.40 -48.47 1.21
CA ASN A 441 -16.59 -47.38 1.74
C ASN A 441 -16.22 -47.54 3.24
N GLU A 442 -16.81 -48.52 3.93
CA GLU A 442 -16.56 -48.82 5.34
C GLU A 442 -15.63 -50.04 5.56
N PHE A 443 -14.76 -49.95 6.56
CA PHE A 443 -13.94 -51.05 7.07
C PHE A 443 -14.06 -51.16 8.59
N THR A 444 -14.63 -52.27 9.08
CA THR A 444 -14.78 -52.53 10.52
C THR A 444 -13.78 -53.57 11.02
N LEU A 445 -12.99 -53.20 12.03
CA LEU A 445 -12.27 -54.12 12.90
C LEU A 445 -13.16 -54.53 14.05
N ASN A 446 -13.24 -55.84 14.33
CA ASN A 446 -14.08 -56.36 15.40
C ASN A 446 -13.21 -56.92 16.52
N ASN A 447 -13.55 -56.63 17.78
CA ASN A 447 -12.81 -57.04 18.97
C ASN A 447 -11.32 -56.67 18.89
N ILE A 448 -11.03 -55.37 18.75
CA ILE A 448 -9.67 -54.87 18.55
C ILE A 448 -8.72 -55.24 19.70
N ASN A 449 -7.45 -55.41 19.39
CA ASN A 449 -6.37 -55.72 20.33
C ASN A 449 -5.14 -54.84 20.08
N ALA A 450 -4.13 -54.95 20.93
CA ALA A 450 -2.92 -54.10 20.86
C ALA A 450 -2.13 -54.20 19.54
N LEU A 451 -2.33 -55.24 18.72
CA LEU A 451 -1.70 -55.35 17.39
C LEU A 451 -2.44 -54.55 16.31
N ASP A 452 -3.67 -54.15 16.57
CA ASP A 452 -4.49 -53.39 15.61
C ASP A 452 -4.18 -51.88 15.68
N GLU A 453 -3.45 -51.43 16.69
CA GLU A 453 -2.93 -50.06 16.80
C GLU A 453 -2.05 -49.69 15.59
N GLY A 454 -2.15 -48.46 15.09
CA GLY A 454 -1.35 -47.99 13.96
C GLY A 454 -2.11 -47.11 12.98
N VAL A 455 -1.50 -46.89 11.82
CA VAL A 455 -2.01 -45.97 10.79
C VAL A 455 -2.84 -46.73 9.76
N TYR A 456 -4.04 -46.23 9.48
CA TYR A 456 -4.94 -46.74 8.46
C TYR A 456 -5.16 -45.70 7.36
N TYR A 457 -5.23 -46.15 6.11
CA TYR A 457 -5.64 -45.29 4.99
C TYR A 457 -6.27 -46.13 3.89
N ALA A 458 -6.99 -45.46 2.99
CA ALA A 458 -7.67 -46.06 1.86
C ALA A 458 -7.22 -45.45 0.53
N ILE A 459 -7.20 -46.29 -0.50
CA ILE A 459 -7.06 -45.86 -1.90
C ILE A 459 -8.32 -46.29 -2.64
N VAL A 460 -9.06 -45.34 -3.19
CA VAL A 460 -10.26 -45.58 -3.98
C VAL A 460 -9.91 -45.59 -5.47
N LYS A 461 -10.39 -46.60 -6.19
CA LYS A 461 -10.21 -46.75 -7.64
C LYS A 461 -11.53 -46.99 -8.33
N ASN A 462 -11.64 -46.53 -9.58
CA ASN A 462 -12.83 -46.74 -10.41
C ASN A 462 -12.41 -47.18 -11.83
N ASP A 463 -13.11 -48.19 -12.38
CA ASP A 463 -12.80 -48.75 -13.71
C ASP A 463 -13.15 -47.80 -14.88
N ILE A 464 -14.09 -46.86 -14.69
CA ILE A 464 -14.48 -45.83 -15.68
C ILE A 464 -13.38 -44.78 -15.79
N TRP A 465 -12.74 -44.43 -14.67
CA TRP A 465 -11.74 -43.38 -14.56
C TRP A 465 -10.36 -43.93 -14.15
N PRO A 466 -9.71 -44.77 -14.97
CA PRO A 466 -8.56 -45.57 -14.57
C PRO A 466 -7.28 -44.76 -14.26
N ALA A 467 -7.22 -43.49 -14.68
CA ALA A 467 -6.09 -42.60 -14.40
C ALA A 467 -6.19 -41.89 -13.04
N LEU A 468 -7.36 -41.91 -12.38
CA LEU A 468 -7.56 -41.31 -11.07
C LEU A 468 -7.51 -42.37 -9.97
N SER A 469 -6.80 -42.05 -8.90
CA SER A 469 -6.86 -42.75 -7.63
C SER A 469 -7.07 -41.70 -6.56
N LEU A 470 -8.14 -41.86 -5.77
CA LEU A 470 -8.39 -41.00 -4.62
C LEU A 470 -7.70 -41.62 -3.41
N PHE A 471 -6.94 -40.80 -2.69
CA PHE A 471 -6.22 -41.22 -1.49
C PHE A 471 -6.91 -40.61 -0.31
N SER A 472 -7.12 -41.35 0.77
CA SER A 472 -7.54 -40.74 2.02
C SER A 472 -6.37 -40.08 2.76
N GLU A 473 -6.71 -39.24 3.71
CA GLU A 473 -5.82 -38.93 4.83
C GLU A 473 -5.56 -40.18 5.68
N GLU A 474 -4.49 -40.11 6.49
CA GLU A 474 -4.05 -41.19 7.37
C GLU A 474 -4.77 -41.08 8.72
N ILE A 475 -5.39 -42.18 9.17
CA ILE A 475 -6.09 -42.27 10.46
C ILE A 475 -5.21 -43.03 11.45
N GLN A 476 -4.87 -42.44 12.58
CA GLN A 476 -4.18 -43.11 13.67
C GLN A 476 -5.19 -43.81 14.61
N LEU A 477 -5.13 -45.15 14.76
CA LEU A 477 -5.85 -45.87 15.81
C LEU A 477 -4.97 -45.97 17.06
N VAL A 478 -5.42 -45.43 18.19
CA VAL A 478 -4.73 -45.43 19.50
C VAL A 478 -5.57 -46.17 20.55
N MET A 479 -4.92 -47.02 21.36
CA MET A 479 -5.59 -47.78 22.42
C MET A 479 -5.66 -46.99 23.75
N ASP A 480 -6.85 -46.86 24.34
CA ASP A 480 -7.06 -46.16 25.63
C ASP A 480 -7.14 -47.15 26.84
N CYS A 481 -6.43 -46.86 27.95
CA CYS A 481 -6.56 -47.61 29.24
C CYS A 481 -7.08 -46.68 30.35
N PRO A 482 -8.28 -46.95 30.93
CA PRO A 482 -8.80 -46.13 32.03
C PRO A 482 -8.19 -46.51 33.39
N ILE A 483 -7.77 -45.51 34.17
CA ILE A 483 -7.36 -45.58 35.59
C ILE A 483 -8.54 -45.21 36.51
N ASN A 484 -8.80 -45.93 37.61
CA ASN A 484 -9.85 -45.60 38.59
C ASN A 484 -9.27 -44.79 39.78
N GLU A 485 -9.87 -43.64 40.12
CA GLU A 485 -9.46 -42.73 41.21
C GLU A 485 -10.58 -42.57 42.28
N VAL A 486 -10.23 -42.47 43.58
CA VAL A 486 -11.20 -42.27 44.70
C VAL A 486 -10.76 -41.10 45.61
N ILE A 487 -11.66 -40.16 45.88
CA ILE A 487 -11.40 -38.87 46.56
C ILE A 487 -12.11 -38.77 47.93
N ILE A 488 -11.43 -38.27 48.98
CA ILE A 488 -11.97 -38.00 50.35
C ILE A 488 -11.70 -36.53 50.76
N VAL A 489 -12.71 -35.82 51.30
CA VAL A 489 -12.62 -34.38 51.70
C VAL A 489 -13.15 -34.16 53.13
N ASP A 490 -12.40 -33.43 54.00
CA ASP A 490 -12.75 -33.15 55.42
C ASP A 490 -12.23 -31.78 55.94
N SER A 491 -12.73 -31.28 57.09
CA SER A 491 -12.31 -29.98 57.69
C SER A 491 -12.24 -29.97 59.23
N ILE A 492 -11.19 -29.35 59.82
CA ILE A 492 -10.90 -29.35 61.27
C ILE A 492 -10.53 -27.95 61.83
N CYS A 493 -10.52 -27.73 63.15
CA CYS A 493 -10.14 -26.45 63.78
C CYS A 493 -8.61 -26.32 63.96
N ALA A 494 -8.10 -25.08 64.06
CA ALA A 494 -6.66 -24.81 64.22
C ALA A 494 -6.10 -25.47 65.50
N GLY A 495 -5.38 -26.58 65.34
CA GLY A 495 -4.78 -27.38 66.42
C GLY A 495 -5.17 -28.87 66.44
N ASP A 496 -6.10 -29.33 65.60
CA ASP A 496 -6.56 -30.73 65.52
C ASP A 496 -5.83 -31.56 64.43
N THR A 497 -6.07 -32.88 64.33
CA THR A 497 -5.38 -33.80 63.39
C THR A 497 -6.33 -34.88 62.82
N LEU A 498 -6.27 -35.16 61.51
CA LEU A 498 -7.02 -36.20 60.78
C LEU A 498 -6.11 -37.39 60.41
N PHE A 499 -6.63 -38.63 60.40
CA PHE A 499 -5.87 -39.84 60.02
C PHE A 499 -6.50 -40.60 58.83
N VAL A 500 -5.70 -40.93 57.81
CA VAL A 500 -6.11 -41.79 56.66
C VAL A 500 -5.01 -42.83 56.41
N ASN A 501 -5.38 -44.13 56.39
CA ASN A 501 -4.47 -45.29 56.24
C ASN A 501 -3.17 -45.16 57.08
N ASP A 502 -3.33 -44.99 58.40
CA ASP A 502 -2.25 -44.87 59.39
C ASP A 502 -1.32 -43.64 59.24
N SER A 503 -1.60 -42.74 58.28
CA SER A 503 -0.90 -41.46 58.10
C SER A 503 -1.70 -40.31 58.70
N ALA A 504 -1.01 -39.39 59.39
CA ALA A 504 -1.60 -38.28 60.15
C ALA A 504 -1.40 -36.93 59.43
N TYR A 505 -2.46 -36.14 59.29
CA TYR A 505 -2.49 -34.86 58.60
C TYR A 505 -3.00 -33.75 59.53
N PHE A 506 -2.25 -32.65 59.63
CA PHE A 506 -2.49 -31.54 60.55
C PHE A 506 -2.15 -30.17 59.94
N GLU A 507 -1.92 -30.13 58.63
CA GLU A 507 -1.72 -28.90 57.84
C GLU A 507 -2.70 -28.92 56.67
N THR A 508 -3.15 -27.74 56.22
CA THR A 508 -4.00 -27.62 55.03
C THR A 508 -3.20 -28.05 53.80
N GLY A 509 -3.72 -29.00 53.02
CA GLY A 509 -2.99 -29.51 51.86
C GLY A 509 -3.69 -30.62 51.08
N PHE A 510 -3.07 -30.97 49.94
CA PHE A 510 -3.43 -32.08 49.05
C PHE A 510 -2.41 -33.21 49.21
N TYR A 511 -2.90 -34.44 49.42
CA TYR A 511 -2.05 -35.61 49.66
C TYR A 511 -2.45 -36.78 48.75
N THR A 512 -1.47 -37.47 48.16
CA THR A 512 -1.67 -38.65 47.27
C THR A 512 -0.86 -39.86 47.75
N ASP A 513 -1.46 -41.05 47.66
CA ASP A 513 -0.81 -42.33 47.98
C ASP A 513 -1.16 -43.40 46.91
N SER A 514 -0.18 -44.19 46.49
CA SER A 514 -0.29 -45.12 45.36
C SER A 514 0.07 -46.55 45.77
N VAL A 515 -0.75 -47.52 45.36
CA VAL A 515 -0.52 -48.96 45.60
C VAL A 515 -0.26 -49.65 44.26
N VAL A 516 0.94 -50.19 44.08
CA VAL A 516 1.34 -50.89 42.86
C VAL A 516 0.90 -52.36 42.91
N VAL A 517 0.17 -52.83 41.89
CA VAL A 517 -0.12 -54.27 41.70
C VAL A 517 0.61 -54.77 40.45
N ASN A 518 1.49 -55.77 40.60
CA ASN A 518 2.26 -56.34 39.50
C ASN A 518 1.44 -57.39 38.70
N ASP A 519 0.68 -56.98 37.67
CA ASP A 519 0.16 -57.87 36.61
C ASP A 519 0.05 -57.10 35.27
N PRO A 520 0.66 -57.56 34.15
CA PRO A 520 0.60 -56.88 32.84
C PRO A 520 -0.79 -56.88 32.16
N ALA A 521 -1.84 -57.35 32.82
CA ALA A 521 -3.23 -57.33 32.33
C ALA A 521 -4.19 -56.41 33.11
N THR A 522 -3.71 -55.62 34.09
CA THR A 522 -4.57 -54.67 34.84
C THR A 522 -3.82 -53.37 35.16
N CYS A 523 -4.39 -52.20 34.82
CA CYS A 523 -3.88 -50.86 35.15
C CYS A 523 -4.07 -50.54 36.68
N ASP A 524 -3.20 -49.69 37.27
CA ASP A 524 -3.07 -49.38 38.73
C ASP A 524 -4.22 -48.49 39.31
N SER A 525 -4.21 -48.14 40.61
CA SER A 525 -5.19 -47.20 41.23
C SER A 525 -4.53 -46.25 42.27
N VAL A 526 -5.03 -44.99 42.38
CA VAL A 526 -4.48 -43.92 43.24
C VAL A 526 -5.57 -43.31 44.15
N PHE A 527 -5.22 -42.98 45.40
CA PHE A 527 -6.11 -42.28 46.37
C PHE A 527 -5.70 -40.81 46.56
N VAL A 528 -6.67 -39.90 46.65
CA VAL A 528 -6.45 -38.45 46.84
C VAL A 528 -7.25 -37.90 48.04
N VAL A 529 -6.59 -37.16 48.95
CA VAL A 529 -7.21 -36.54 50.15
C VAL A 529 -7.01 -35.03 50.18
N THR A 530 -8.07 -34.27 50.48
CA THR A 530 -8.05 -32.80 50.65
C THR A 530 -8.53 -32.39 52.06
N LEU A 531 -7.70 -31.66 52.83
CA LEU A 531 -7.96 -31.26 54.23
C LEU A 531 -7.91 -29.72 54.41
N THR A 532 -8.91 -29.12 55.08
CA THR A 532 -9.00 -27.66 55.32
C THR A 532 -9.13 -27.30 56.81
N ILE A 533 -8.41 -26.27 57.31
CA ILE A 533 -8.44 -25.81 58.71
C ILE A 533 -9.16 -24.45 58.90
N LEU A 534 -10.06 -24.31 59.89
CA LEU A 534 -10.86 -23.09 60.17
C LEU A 534 -10.26 -22.16 61.27
N PRO A 535 -10.21 -20.81 61.08
CA PRO A 535 -9.63 -19.83 62.03
C PRO A 535 -10.64 -19.09 62.95
N VAL A 536 -10.14 -18.40 64.00
CA VAL A 536 -10.91 -17.55 64.98
C VAL A 536 -10.66 -16.05 64.73
N TYR A 537 -11.67 -15.17 64.87
CA TYR A 537 -11.60 -13.75 64.42
C TYR A 537 -11.74 -12.70 65.56
N ASP A 538 -10.92 -11.65 65.50
CA ASP A 538 -10.95 -10.42 66.35
C ASP A 538 -10.80 -9.19 65.42
N THR A 539 -11.80 -8.30 65.34
CA THR A 539 -11.88 -7.27 64.29
C THR A 539 -12.33 -5.89 64.79
N THR A 540 -11.88 -4.81 64.16
CA THR A 540 -12.28 -3.41 64.47
C THR A 540 -12.89 -2.75 63.22
N LEU A 541 -14.13 -2.27 63.33
CA LEU A 541 -14.87 -1.46 62.35
C LEU A 541 -14.63 0.04 62.58
N LEU A 542 -14.65 0.82 61.49
CA LEU A 542 -14.51 2.28 61.49
C LEU A 542 -15.69 2.86 60.72
N ASP A 543 -16.42 3.80 61.33
CA ASP A 543 -17.61 4.41 60.71
C ASP A 543 -17.61 5.94 60.91
N THR A 544 -18.28 6.70 60.04
CA THR A 544 -18.32 8.17 60.09
C THR A 544 -19.70 8.71 59.69
N ILE A 545 -20.28 9.58 60.50
CA ILE A 545 -21.63 10.14 60.29
C ILE A 545 -21.64 11.69 60.31
N CYS A 546 -22.69 12.33 59.77
CA CYS A 546 -22.83 13.79 59.75
C CYS A 546 -23.40 14.34 61.07
N GLU A 547 -23.12 15.62 61.37
CA GLU A 547 -23.69 16.28 62.56
C GLU A 547 -25.22 16.31 62.48
N SER A 548 -25.87 15.46 63.29
CA SER A 548 -27.33 15.22 63.50
C SER A 548 -27.79 13.76 63.24
N ASP A 549 -26.91 12.89 62.73
CA ASP A 549 -27.21 11.48 62.48
C ASP A 549 -26.90 10.55 63.67
N GLN A 550 -27.38 9.30 63.64
CA GLN A 550 -27.23 8.30 64.71
C GLN A 550 -26.95 6.88 64.17
N VAL A 551 -26.13 6.09 64.87
CA VAL A 551 -25.79 4.69 64.52
C VAL A 551 -26.09 3.74 65.69
N MET A 552 -26.52 2.50 65.41
CA MET A 552 -26.81 1.49 66.44
C MET A 552 -25.75 0.38 66.43
N PHE A 553 -25.08 0.14 67.57
CA PHE A 553 -24.01 -0.86 67.71
C PHE A 553 -24.12 -1.59 69.06
N GLY A 554 -24.07 -2.93 69.05
CA GLY A 554 -24.22 -3.77 70.26
C GLY A 554 -25.55 -3.56 71.02
N GLY A 555 -26.61 -3.13 70.33
CA GLY A 555 -27.91 -2.80 70.92
C GLY A 555 -28.02 -1.41 71.55
N GLN A 556 -26.99 -0.55 71.45
CA GLN A 556 -27.03 0.86 71.90
C GLN A 556 -27.01 1.84 70.72
N ILE A 557 -27.66 3.01 70.86
CA ILE A 557 -27.64 4.10 69.87
C ILE A 557 -26.53 5.10 70.23
N ILE A 558 -25.71 5.47 69.25
CA ILE A 558 -24.49 6.26 69.38
C ILE A 558 -24.56 7.45 68.41
N THR A 559 -24.29 8.66 68.93
CA THR A 559 -24.41 9.95 68.19
C THR A 559 -23.17 10.84 68.33
N GLU A 560 -22.13 10.38 69.03
CA GLU A 560 -20.90 11.12 69.29
C GLU A 560 -19.67 10.29 68.85
N SER A 561 -18.57 10.97 68.53
CA SER A 561 -17.35 10.28 68.07
C SER A 561 -16.67 9.51 69.21
N GLY A 562 -16.30 8.24 69.01
CA GLY A 562 -15.74 7.38 70.07
C GLY A 562 -15.45 5.94 69.64
N SER A 563 -14.97 5.09 70.56
CA SER A 563 -14.65 3.66 70.36
C SER A 563 -15.52 2.75 71.23
N TYR A 564 -16.08 1.68 70.66
CA TYR A 564 -17.10 0.79 71.26
C TYR A 564 -16.77 -0.69 70.95
N THR A 565 -17.31 -1.69 71.69
CA THR A 565 -16.94 -3.13 71.52
C THR A 565 -18.08 -4.09 71.89
N ASP A 566 -18.21 -5.19 71.15
CA ASP A 566 -19.20 -6.27 71.35
C ASP A 566 -18.60 -7.68 71.06
N THR A 567 -19.19 -8.74 71.61
CA THR A 567 -18.70 -10.14 71.54
C THR A 567 -19.80 -11.10 71.07
N LEU A 568 -19.50 -11.97 70.10
CA LEU A 568 -20.48 -12.90 69.50
C LEU A 568 -20.05 -14.36 69.67
N GLN A 569 -20.99 -15.21 70.10
CA GLN A 569 -20.76 -16.62 70.44
C GLN A 569 -21.32 -17.57 69.37
N SER A 570 -20.56 -18.59 68.95
CA SER A 570 -21.00 -19.60 67.97
C SER A 570 -21.18 -20.99 68.61
N GLN A 571 -22.14 -21.77 68.12
CA GLN A 571 -22.59 -23.01 68.77
C GLN A 571 -21.58 -24.17 68.70
N ASP A 572 -20.52 -24.06 67.89
CA ASP A 572 -19.46 -25.07 67.72
C ASP A 572 -18.05 -24.60 68.15
N GLY A 573 -17.95 -23.58 69.01
CA GLY A 573 -16.81 -23.43 69.92
C GLY A 573 -15.61 -22.58 69.46
N CYS A 574 -15.73 -21.81 68.39
CA CYS A 574 -14.80 -20.68 68.10
C CYS A 574 -15.58 -19.36 68.25
N ASP A 575 -15.26 -18.58 69.29
CA ASP A 575 -15.93 -17.30 69.65
C ASP A 575 -15.14 -16.09 69.10
N SER A 576 -15.83 -15.02 68.68
CA SER A 576 -15.23 -13.84 68.01
C SER A 576 -15.59 -12.49 68.68
N VAL A 577 -14.68 -11.50 68.59
CA VAL A 577 -14.81 -10.14 69.20
C VAL A 577 -14.83 -9.04 68.13
N VAL A 578 -15.67 -7.99 68.28
CA VAL A 578 -15.80 -6.87 67.32
C VAL A 578 -15.76 -5.50 68.00
N HIS A 579 -14.87 -4.61 67.56
CA HIS A 579 -14.73 -3.20 68.00
C HIS A 579 -15.31 -2.22 66.96
N LEU A 580 -15.82 -1.04 67.32
CA LEU A 580 -16.27 0.04 66.41
C LEU A 580 -15.70 1.41 66.82
N ASN A 581 -15.05 2.14 65.89
CA ASN A 581 -14.63 3.54 66.06
C ASN A 581 -15.47 4.48 65.17
N LEU A 582 -16.24 5.40 65.77
CA LEU A 582 -17.15 6.34 65.09
C LEU A 582 -16.61 7.78 65.08
N ILE A 583 -16.71 8.50 63.95
CA ILE A 583 -16.33 9.93 63.81
C ILE A 583 -17.51 10.78 63.28
N VAL A 584 -17.77 11.98 63.82
CA VAL A 584 -18.90 12.87 63.42
C VAL A 584 -18.39 14.18 62.80
N ARG A 585 -18.90 14.59 61.61
CA ARG A 585 -18.39 15.75 60.83
C ARG A 585 -19.43 16.86 60.53
N PRO A 586 -19.05 18.17 60.53
CA PRO A 586 -19.96 19.32 60.25
C PRO A 586 -20.04 19.76 58.77
N ALA A 587 -21.08 20.50 58.36
CA ALA A 587 -21.35 20.97 56.97
C ALA A 587 -21.00 22.47 56.69
N PHE A 588 -20.70 22.85 55.43
CA PHE A 588 -20.09 24.15 55.03
C PHE A 588 -20.79 24.85 53.82
N GLU A 589 -20.81 26.20 53.76
CA GLU A 589 -21.35 27.05 52.65
C GLU A 589 -20.31 28.06 52.09
N ALA A 590 -20.29 28.34 50.77
CA ALA A 590 -19.34 29.29 50.13
C ALA A 590 -19.91 30.09 48.93
N ILE A 591 -19.38 31.29 48.63
CA ILE A 591 -19.78 32.17 47.50
C ILE A 591 -18.56 32.53 46.62
N ARG A 592 -18.70 32.45 45.29
CA ARG A 592 -17.70 32.73 44.25
C ARG A 592 -18.21 33.79 43.26
N VAL A 593 -17.34 34.64 42.71
CA VAL A 593 -17.68 35.68 41.71
C VAL A 593 -16.76 35.53 40.50
N ASP A 594 -17.32 35.50 39.29
CA ASP A 594 -16.58 35.30 38.02
C ASP A 594 -17.09 36.25 36.91
N SER A 595 -16.24 36.51 35.90
CA SER A 595 -16.62 37.34 34.74
C SER A 595 -15.99 36.85 33.43
N ILE A 596 -16.75 36.86 32.33
CA ILE A 596 -16.33 36.37 30.98
C ILE A 596 -16.66 37.40 29.87
N CYS A 597 -16.04 37.30 28.69
CA CYS A 597 -16.32 38.19 27.54
C CYS A 597 -17.53 37.70 26.72
N ALA A 598 -18.17 38.59 25.96
CA ALA A 598 -19.32 38.26 25.11
C ALA A 598 -18.92 37.27 23.99
N GLY A 599 -19.47 36.05 24.05
CA GLY A 599 -19.14 34.93 23.15
C GLY A 599 -18.47 33.75 23.86
N ASP A 600 -17.93 33.98 25.05
CA ASP A 600 -17.32 32.93 25.89
C ASP A 600 -18.38 32.21 26.75
N THR A 601 -18.02 31.04 27.27
CA THR A 601 -18.91 30.20 28.09
C THR A 601 -18.22 29.78 29.39
N LEU A 602 -18.88 30.00 30.53
CA LEU A 602 -18.44 29.50 31.84
C LEU A 602 -19.31 28.32 32.27
N PHE A 603 -18.70 27.20 32.65
CA PHE A 603 -19.40 26.04 33.18
C PHE A 603 -19.47 26.09 34.71
N ILE A 604 -20.67 25.99 35.26
CA ILE A 604 -20.93 25.92 36.71
C ILE A 604 -21.63 24.57 36.95
N GLY A 605 -20.92 23.65 37.60
CA GLY A 605 -21.30 22.23 37.60
C GLY A 605 -21.21 21.63 36.19
N HIS A 606 -22.23 20.90 35.76
CA HIS A 606 -22.33 20.32 34.41
C HIS A 606 -23.07 21.21 33.40
N PHE A 607 -23.48 22.42 33.78
CA PHE A 607 -24.28 23.31 32.95
C PHE A 607 -23.48 24.52 32.47
N ALA A 608 -23.62 24.82 31.17
CA ALA A 608 -22.94 25.91 30.48
C ALA A 608 -23.72 27.22 30.63
N HIS A 609 -23.05 28.30 31.02
CA HIS A 609 -23.66 29.62 31.22
C HIS A 609 -22.93 30.70 30.41
N THR A 610 -23.71 31.50 29.69
CA THR A 610 -23.24 32.56 28.77
C THR A 610 -23.92 33.91 29.02
N ILE A 611 -24.69 34.03 30.12
CA ILE A 611 -25.47 35.22 30.48
C ILE A 611 -25.16 35.60 31.93
N THR A 612 -25.13 36.90 32.23
CA THR A 612 -24.91 37.43 33.59
C THR A 612 -26.00 36.96 34.57
N GLY A 613 -25.61 36.47 35.75
CA GLY A 613 -26.53 36.03 36.82
C GLY A 613 -25.85 35.27 37.97
N ILE A 614 -26.60 35.02 39.05
CA ILE A 614 -26.15 34.20 40.19
C ILE A 614 -26.69 32.78 40.06
N TYR A 615 -25.81 31.80 40.05
CA TYR A 615 -26.10 30.38 39.86
C TYR A 615 -25.72 29.58 41.11
N LYS A 616 -26.60 28.67 41.54
CA LYS A 616 -26.42 27.84 42.74
C LYS A 616 -26.05 26.42 42.34
N ASP A 617 -25.01 25.88 42.98
CA ASP A 617 -24.60 24.49 42.84
C ASP A 617 -24.51 23.82 44.22
N THR A 618 -24.86 22.54 44.29
CA THR A 618 -24.88 21.74 45.52
C THR A 618 -23.96 20.56 45.31
N LEU A 619 -22.85 20.51 46.05
CA LEU A 619 -21.88 19.45 45.93
C LEU A 619 -22.09 18.42 47.04
N GLN A 620 -22.35 17.19 46.64
CA GLN A 620 -22.38 16.04 47.55
C GLN A 620 -20.94 15.59 47.82
N THR A 621 -20.56 15.55 49.09
CA THR A 621 -19.33 14.85 49.47
C THR A 621 -19.60 13.34 49.53
N ILE A 622 -18.57 12.54 49.24
CA ILE A 622 -18.60 11.05 49.23
C ILE A 622 -19.15 10.42 50.53
N TYR A 623 -19.28 11.17 51.62
CA TYR A 623 -19.80 10.69 52.90
C TYR A 623 -21.09 11.41 53.38
N GLY A 624 -21.80 12.13 52.50
CA GLY A 624 -23.22 12.49 52.70
C GLY A 624 -23.55 13.77 53.48
N CYS A 625 -22.60 14.63 53.85
CA CYS A 625 -22.92 15.96 54.39
C CYS A 625 -22.88 17.00 53.25
N ASP A 626 -24.02 17.62 52.94
CA ASP A 626 -24.19 18.48 51.76
C ASP A 626 -23.55 19.88 51.96
N SER A 627 -22.84 20.38 50.94
CA SER A 627 -22.30 21.74 50.89
C SER A 627 -22.86 22.52 49.71
N VAL A 628 -23.22 23.78 49.93
CA VAL A 628 -23.85 24.67 48.93
C VAL A 628 -22.87 25.75 48.47
N ILE A 629 -22.69 25.92 47.16
CA ILE A 629 -21.88 26.99 46.56
C ILE A 629 -22.74 27.88 45.67
N PHE A 630 -22.59 29.20 45.78
CA PHE A 630 -23.22 30.19 44.89
C PHE A 630 -22.16 30.90 44.03
N THR A 631 -22.38 31.00 42.72
CA THR A 631 -21.47 31.67 41.76
C THR A 631 -22.18 32.86 41.09
N ASP A 632 -21.66 34.08 41.26
CA ASP A 632 -22.16 35.31 40.63
C ASP A 632 -21.34 35.64 39.36
N LEU A 633 -21.96 35.49 38.17
CA LEU A 633 -21.31 35.61 36.85
C LEU A 633 -21.67 36.93 36.15
N THR A 634 -20.70 37.67 35.62
CA THR A 634 -20.90 38.90 34.80
C THR A 634 -20.26 38.79 33.39
N VAL A 635 -21.02 39.07 32.32
CA VAL A 635 -20.57 39.05 30.90
C VAL A 635 -20.31 40.46 30.34
N LEU A 636 -19.18 40.69 29.66
CA LEU A 636 -18.71 42.01 29.17
C LEU A 636 -18.57 42.09 27.62
N ASP A 637 -19.08 43.14 26.97
CA ASP A 637 -19.07 43.32 25.48
C ASP A 637 -17.74 43.87 24.90
N THR A 638 -17.37 43.49 23.66
CA THR A 638 -16.21 44.00 22.88
C THR A 638 -16.64 44.80 21.62
N SER A 639 -15.85 45.79 21.16
CA SER A 639 -16.22 46.67 20.02
C SER A 639 -15.10 46.83 18.96
N LEU A 640 -15.48 46.88 17.66
CA LEU A 640 -14.60 46.95 16.48
C LEU A 640 -14.93 48.18 15.60
N SER A 641 -13.93 48.91 15.08
CA SER A 641 -14.12 50.09 14.21
C SER A 641 -13.06 50.22 13.10
N VAL A 642 -13.48 50.48 11.85
CA VAL A 642 -12.61 50.49 10.64
C VAL A 642 -12.71 51.83 9.88
N THR A 643 -11.59 52.38 9.40
CA THR A 643 -11.48 53.66 8.66
C THR A 643 -10.61 53.51 7.40
N ASN A 644 -10.99 54.10 6.25
CA ASN A 644 -10.24 54.00 4.98
C ASN A 644 -9.87 55.39 4.42
N VAL A 645 -8.62 55.58 3.96
CA VAL A 645 -8.09 56.87 3.49
C VAL A 645 -7.15 56.67 2.28
N SER A 646 -7.09 57.63 1.34
CA SER A 646 -6.17 57.59 0.19
C SER A 646 -5.48 58.94 0.00
N LEU A 647 -4.17 58.93 -0.30
CA LEU A 647 -3.29 60.10 -0.36
C LEU A 647 -2.48 60.13 -1.68
N CYS A 648 -1.95 61.30 -2.06
CA CYS A 648 -0.96 61.44 -3.15
C CYS A 648 0.49 61.31 -2.62
N LEU A 649 1.45 60.99 -3.49
CA LEU A 649 2.85 60.77 -3.10
C LEU A 649 3.46 62.04 -2.44
N GLY A 650 3.69 61.98 -1.12
CA GLY A 650 4.25 63.07 -0.31
C GLY A 650 3.32 63.61 0.78
N GLU A 651 2.07 63.14 0.87
CA GLU A 651 1.14 63.53 1.94
C GLU A 651 1.14 62.53 3.13
N SER A 652 0.60 62.94 4.29
CA SER A 652 0.62 62.14 5.53
C SER A 652 -0.74 62.15 6.26
N TYR A 653 -1.11 61.05 6.91
CA TYR A 653 -2.35 60.89 7.68
C TYR A 653 -2.08 60.39 9.11
N ASP A 654 -2.66 61.04 10.13
CA ASP A 654 -2.45 60.68 11.54
C ASP A 654 -3.57 59.78 12.09
N PHE A 655 -3.19 58.60 12.57
CA PHE A 655 -4.09 57.60 13.12
C PHE A 655 -3.73 57.29 14.57
N ARG A 656 -4.64 57.70 15.47
CA ARG A 656 -4.55 57.52 16.93
C ARG A 656 -3.21 57.97 17.55
N GLY A 657 -2.60 59.02 16.99
CA GLY A 657 -1.38 59.63 17.52
C GLY A 657 -0.10 59.19 16.80
N THR A 658 -0.20 58.40 15.74
CA THR A 658 0.91 58.01 14.86
C THR A 658 0.62 58.42 13.42
N THR A 659 1.54 59.16 12.80
CA THR A 659 1.40 59.66 11.43
C THR A 659 1.97 58.69 10.38
N TYR A 660 1.20 58.40 9.34
CA TYR A 660 1.51 57.46 8.26
C TYR A 660 1.53 58.16 6.89
N THR A 661 2.51 57.86 6.05
CA THR A 661 2.71 58.48 4.71
C THR A 661 2.72 57.47 3.57
N GLU A 662 2.62 56.18 3.88
CA GLU A 662 2.78 55.08 2.94
C GLU A 662 1.50 54.24 2.87
N SER A 663 1.29 53.56 1.74
CA SER A 663 0.14 52.65 1.58
C SER A 663 0.26 51.48 2.56
N GLY A 664 -0.78 51.18 3.32
CA GLY A 664 -0.75 50.08 4.29
C GLY A 664 -2.03 49.97 5.10
N THR A 665 -2.19 48.85 5.79
CA THR A 665 -3.26 48.65 6.79
C THR A 665 -2.66 48.68 8.17
N TYR A 666 -3.16 49.55 9.06
CA TYR A 666 -2.62 49.80 10.38
C TYR A 666 -3.67 49.49 11.45
N ILE A 667 -3.31 48.73 12.47
CA ILE A 667 -4.24 48.24 13.51
C ILE A 667 -3.75 48.71 14.89
N ASP A 668 -4.66 49.23 15.70
CA ASP A 668 -4.41 49.65 17.08
C ASP A 668 -5.48 49.03 18.00
N ALA A 669 -5.04 48.31 19.03
CA ALA A 669 -5.89 47.62 19.99
C ALA A 669 -5.57 48.10 21.41
N THR A 670 -6.60 48.49 22.16
CA THR A 670 -6.42 48.94 23.55
C THR A 670 -6.94 47.90 24.54
N THR A 671 -6.10 47.50 25.49
CA THR A 671 -6.44 46.57 26.58
C THR A 671 -7.03 47.30 27.78
N ASN A 672 -8.18 46.86 28.28
CA ASN A 672 -8.58 47.13 29.66
C ASN A 672 -8.03 46.04 30.60
N ASN A 673 -7.97 46.33 31.90
CA ASN A 673 -7.30 45.52 32.92
C ASN A 673 -7.91 44.12 33.21
N ILE A 674 -8.92 43.65 32.46
CA ILE A 674 -9.50 42.30 32.59
C ILE A 674 -9.54 41.54 31.24
N GLY A 675 -9.04 42.11 30.14
CA GLY A 675 -8.69 41.33 28.94
C GLY A 675 -9.76 41.17 27.84
N CYS A 676 -10.92 41.82 27.93
CA CYS A 676 -11.80 41.99 26.74
C CYS A 676 -11.32 43.22 25.94
N ASP A 677 -10.81 43.05 24.73
CA ASP A 677 -10.19 44.11 23.92
C ASP A 677 -11.15 44.78 22.93
N SER A 678 -10.73 45.92 22.38
CA SER A 678 -11.44 46.62 21.30
C SER A 678 -10.43 47.08 20.25
N THR A 679 -10.69 46.74 18.99
CA THR A 679 -9.72 46.81 17.89
C THR A 679 -10.12 47.86 16.86
N PHE A 680 -9.17 48.68 16.43
CA PHE A 680 -9.37 49.76 15.46
C PHE A 680 -8.44 49.57 14.25
N ILE A 681 -8.98 49.64 13.03
CA ILE A 681 -8.24 49.34 11.79
C ILE A 681 -8.29 50.55 10.83
N LEU A 682 -7.16 50.96 10.29
CA LEU A 682 -7.01 51.96 9.21
C LEU A 682 -6.48 51.29 7.93
N HIS A 683 -7.11 51.49 6.78
CA HIS A 683 -6.52 51.18 5.47
C HIS A 683 -6.13 52.48 4.73
N LEU A 684 -4.85 52.64 4.36
CA LEU A 684 -4.27 53.80 3.70
C LEU A 684 -3.71 53.43 2.30
N ALA A 685 -4.03 54.17 1.24
CA ALA A 685 -3.57 53.86 -0.13
C ALA A 685 -3.04 55.08 -0.92
N VAL A 686 -1.86 54.93 -1.56
CA VAL A 686 -1.13 55.93 -2.35
C VAL A 686 -0.72 55.36 -3.72
N PRO A 687 -1.45 55.65 -4.83
CA PRO A 687 -1.17 55.10 -6.17
C PRO A 687 -0.13 55.90 -7.00
N THR A 688 0.59 55.26 -7.93
CA THR A 688 1.61 55.87 -8.83
C THR A 688 1.19 55.91 -10.33
N THR A 689 1.71 56.87 -11.10
CA THR A 689 1.35 57.17 -12.52
C THR A 689 2.10 56.31 -13.56
N ASP A 690 1.49 56.05 -14.73
CA ASP A 690 2.02 55.17 -15.79
C ASP A 690 3.26 55.73 -16.56
N GLN A 691 4.25 54.87 -16.82
CA GLN A 691 5.54 55.19 -17.49
C GLN A 691 5.94 54.15 -18.56
N TYR A 692 6.62 54.57 -19.64
CA TYR A 692 7.10 53.70 -20.74
C TYR A 692 8.63 53.71 -20.84
N PHE A 693 9.30 52.56 -21.08
CA PHE A 693 10.78 52.43 -21.06
C PHE A 693 11.38 51.75 -22.31
N PHE A 694 12.53 52.22 -22.80
CA PHE A 694 13.33 51.64 -23.91
C PHE A 694 14.82 51.55 -23.51
N THR A 695 15.59 50.58 -24.05
CA THR A 695 17.05 50.43 -23.74
C THR A 695 17.93 50.21 -24.98
N ARG A 696 19.15 50.76 -25.02
CA ARG A 696 20.13 50.58 -26.11
C ARG A 696 21.60 50.63 -25.64
N GLU A 697 22.43 49.68 -26.09
CA GLU A 697 23.85 49.58 -25.70
C GLU A 697 24.81 50.06 -26.80
N ILE A 698 25.89 50.75 -26.41
CA ILE A 698 26.96 51.24 -27.30
C ILE A 698 28.34 51.08 -26.62
N CYS A 699 29.45 51.03 -27.36
CA CYS A 699 30.79 50.90 -26.75
C CYS A 699 31.38 52.26 -26.32
N THR A 700 32.34 52.24 -25.39
CA THR A 700 33.04 53.47 -24.94
C THR A 700 33.71 54.20 -26.12
N GLY A 701 33.06 55.28 -26.59
CA GLY A 701 33.45 56.06 -27.77
C GLY A 701 32.33 56.32 -28.80
N ASP A 702 31.18 55.65 -28.71
CA ASP A 702 30.07 55.70 -29.68
C ASP A 702 28.90 56.67 -29.30
N SER A 703 27.87 56.82 -30.18
CA SER A 703 26.70 57.72 -29.94
C SER A 703 25.38 57.36 -30.68
N ILE A 704 24.23 57.87 -30.17
CA ILE A 704 22.82 57.63 -30.61
C ILE A 704 21.96 58.93 -30.49
N VAL A 705 20.78 59.06 -31.13
CA VAL A 705 19.83 60.20 -30.99
C VAL A 705 18.44 59.77 -30.47
N PHE A 706 17.82 60.53 -29.56
CA PHE A 706 16.48 60.32 -28.98
C PHE A 706 15.72 61.66 -28.79
N GLY A 707 14.50 61.76 -29.32
CA GLY A 707 13.80 63.04 -29.47
C GLY A 707 14.62 64.02 -30.32
N ASP A 708 14.89 65.20 -29.77
CA ASP A 708 15.76 66.23 -30.37
C ASP A 708 17.21 66.20 -29.83
N THR A 709 17.61 65.17 -29.05
CA THR A 709 18.90 65.13 -28.33
C THR A 709 19.84 64.00 -28.78
N VAL A 710 21.13 64.30 -28.93
CA VAL A 710 22.21 63.32 -29.23
C VAL A 710 22.86 62.85 -27.91
N ILE A 711 22.98 61.53 -27.74
CA ILE A 711 23.41 60.83 -26.53
C ILE A 711 24.72 60.08 -26.81
N THR A 712 25.72 60.26 -25.94
CA THR A 712 27.05 59.64 -26.06
C THR A 712 27.56 59.09 -24.71
N GLN A 713 26.71 59.02 -23.69
CA GLN A 713 27.06 58.62 -22.32
C GLN A 713 25.94 57.75 -21.77
N SER A 714 26.28 56.85 -20.83
CA SER A 714 25.25 56.03 -20.18
C SER A 714 24.32 56.91 -19.36
N GLY A 715 23.02 56.67 -19.46
CA GLY A 715 22.03 57.45 -18.74
C GLY A 715 20.60 57.19 -19.20
N VAL A 716 19.65 57.68 -18.41
CA VAL A 716 18.21 57.58 -18.68
C VAL A 716 17.68 58.96 -19.08
N TYR A 717 16.99 59.03 -20.21
CA TYR A 717 16.51 60.26 -20.86
C TYR A 717 14.98 60.24 -20.98
N THR A 718 14.27 61.36 -20.72
CA THR A 718 12.80 61.36 -20.53
C THR A 718 12.01 62.39 -21.36
N ASP A 719 10.74 62.08 -21.67
CA ASP A 719 9.76 62.95 -22.37
C ASP A 719 8.30 62.71 -21.88
N SER A 720 7.38 63.68 -21.94
CA SER A 720 6.03 63.60 -21.30
C SER A 720 4.85 63.95 -22.24
N LEU A 721 3.72 63.22 -22.15
CA LEU A 721 2.49 63.44 -22.95
C LEU A 721 1.25 63.66 -22.07
N GLN A 722 0.41 64.66 -22.41
CA GLN A 722 -0.63 65.23 -21.53
C GLN A 722 -2.08 64.89 -21.95
N THR A 723 -2.96 64.47 -21.02
CA THR A 723 -4.44 64.52 -21.19
C THR A 723 -5.21 64.90 -19.90
N ALA A 724 -6.45 65.38 -20.07
CA ALA A 724 -7.11 66.38 -19.24
C ALA A 724 -7.75 65.95 -17.88
N ILE A 725 -7.37 64.81 -17.29
CA ILE A 725 -7.83 64.43 -15.93
C ILE A 725 -6.67 63.83 -15.10
N GLY A 726 -5.69 64.68 -14.78
CA GLY A 726 -5.07 64.73 -13.44
C GLY A 726 -3.96 63.75 -13.05
N CYS A 727 -3.51 62.84 -13.91
CA CYS A 727 -2.31 62.01 -13.68
C CYS A 727 -1.56 61.86 -15.02
N ASP A 728 -0.38 62.50 -15.18
CA ASP A 728 0.38 62.55 -16.44
C ASP A 728 1.23 61.28 -16.67
N SER A 729 1.51 60.91 -17.93
CA SER A 729 2.39 59.77 -18.29
C SER A 729 3.74 60.23 -18.88
N ILE A 730 4.82 59.48 -18.58
CA ILE A 730 6.22 59.82 -18.91
C ILE A 730 6.92 58.66 -19.67
N VAL A 731 7.70 58.95 -20.70
CA VAL A 731 8.51 58.00 -21.50
C VAL A 731 9.99 58.15 -21.15
N PHE A 732 10.72 57.03 -21.05
CA PHE A 732 12.14 56.92 -20.64
C PHE A 732 12.94 56.09 -21.67
N LEU A 733 14.12 56.56 -22.08
CA LEU A 733 15.13 55.79 -22.84
C LEU A 733 16.41 55.67 -22.01
N THR A 734 16.84 54.44 -21.73
CA THR A 734 18.12 54.12 -21.10
C THR A 734 19.16 53.80 -22.17
N VAL A 735 20.28 54.51 -22.18
CA VAL A 735 21.45 54.18 -23.00
C VAL A 735 22.55 53.69 -22.08
N ASP A 736 23.21 52.57 -22.42
CA ASP A 736 24.34 52.02 -21.67
C ASP A 736 25.60 51.95 -22.53
N VAL A 737 26.68 52.56 -22.05
CA VAL A 737 28.01 52.55 -22.64
C VAL A 737 28.86 51.49 -21.94
N VAL A 738 29.30 50.45 -22.67
CA VAL A 738 29.91 49.24 -22.09
C VAL A 738 31.42 49.15 -22.39
N ASP A 739 32.21 48.86 -21.35
CA ASP A 739 33.67 48.60 -21.38
C ASP A 739 34.00 47.10 -21.55
N SER A 740 35.21 46.75 -22.02
CA SER A 740 35.66 45.34 -22.12
C SER A 740 35.74 44.64 -20.76
N TYR A 741 35.27 43.39 -20.68
CA TYR A 741 34.94 42.73 -19.40
C TYR A 741 36.01 41.73 -18.90
N GLU A 742 36.32 41.78 -17.61
CA GLU A 742 37.15 40.79 -16.90
C GLU A 742 36.28 40.13 -15.82
N LEU A 743 35.78 38.92 -16.09
CA LEU A 743 34.95 38.14 -15.18
C LEU A 743 35.83 37.43 -14.16
N THR A 744 35.53 37.56 -12.87
CA THR A 744 36.04 36.64 -11.84
C THR A 744 34.85 36.05 -11.12
N PHE A 745 34.74 34.73 -11.03
CA PHE A 745 33.69 34.06 -10.28
C PHE A 745 34.31 33.18 -9.19
N ASP A 746 33.71 33.19 -8.01
CA ASP A 746 34.12 32.37 -6.88
C ASP A 746 33.37 31.01 -6.95
N VAL A 747 34.07 29.90 -6.73
CA VAL A 747 33.49 28.54 -6.69
C VAL A 747 33.76 27.92 -5.34
N VAL A 748 32.73 27.45 -4.67
CA VAL A 748 32.87 26.71 -3.41
C VAL A 748 32.69 25.21 -3.68
N LEU A 749 33.70 24.40 -3.34
CA LEU A 749 33.62 22.94 -3.46
C LEU A 749 33.26 22.35 -2.09
N CYS A 750 32.11 21.67 -1.97
CA CYS A 750 31.67 21.05 -0.71
C CYS A 750 32.21 19.60 -0.66
N GLY A 751 32.99 19.23 0.35
CA GLY A 751 33.47 17.84 0.52
C GLY A 751 34.46 17.33 -0.54
N ALA A 752 34.04 16.37 -1.38
CA ALA A 752 34.89 15.68 -2.36
C ALA A 752 34.76 16.22 -3.81
N ASP A 753 34.05 17.32 -4.00
CA ASP A 753 33.78 17.90 -5.32
C ASP A 753 35.05 18.39 -6.04
N THR A 754 35.01 18.39 -7.37
CA THR A 754 36.10 18.87 -8.24
C THR A 754 35.56 19.79 -9.35
N LEU A 755 36.31 20.83 -9.72
CA LEU A 755 35.95 21.78 -10.79
C LEU A 755 36.89 21.62 -11.99
N PHE A 756 36.36 21.52 -13.21
CA PHE A 756 37.18 21.57 -14.42
C PHE A 756 37.15 22.97 -15.04
N PHE A 757 38.30 23.64 -15.19
CA PHE A 757 38.38 25.03 -15.70
C PHE A 757 39.64 25.24 -16.55
N GLY A 758 39.49 25.83 -17.74
CA GLY A 758 40.62 26.17 -18.64
C GLY A 758 41.41 24.97 -19.21
N GLY A 759 40.88 23.75 -19.09
CA GLY A 759 41.55 22.50 -19.50
C GLY A 759 42.18 21.69 -18.36
N ASP A 760 42.15 22.19 -17.11
CA ASP A 760 42.69 21.52 -15.93
C ASP A 760 41.60 21.16 -14.90
N THR A 761 41.80 20.08 -14.14
CA THR A 761 40.92 19.68 -13.01
C THR A 761 41.44 20.24 -11.69
N ILE A 762 40.61 21.01 -11.00
CA ILE A 762 40.92 21.74 -9.77
C ILE A 762 40.19 21.09 -8.59
N THR A 763 40.94 20.75 -7.53
CA THR A 763 40.43 20.10 -6.31
C THR A 763 40.86 20.82 -5.03
N SER A 764 41.46 22.01 -5.15
CA SER A 764 42.01 22.76 -4.02
C SER A 764 41.76 24.26 -4.16
N THR A 765 41.67 24.93 -3.01
CA THR A 765 41.39 26.37 -2.92
C THR A 765 42.47 27.19 -3.66
N GLY A 766 42.10 28.11 -4.56
CA GLY A 766 43.03 28.91 -5.39
C GLY A 766 42.34 29.81 -6.45
N ILE A 767 43.08 30.59 -7.25
CA ILE A 767 42.53 31.43 -8.36
C ILE A 767 43.14 31.01 -9.72
N TYR A 768 42.31 30.80 -10.74
CA TYR A 768 42.66 30.25 -12.08
C TYR A 768 42.09 31.15 -13.21
N ILE A 769 42.68 31.24 -14.42
CA ILE A 769 42.34 32.28 -15.45
C ILE A 769 42.35 31.73 -16.90
N ASP A 770 41.42 32.18 -17.76
CA ASP A 770 41.29 31.90 -19.21
C ASP A 770 40.72 33.12 -20.01
N SER A 771 40.77 33.17 -21.35
CA SER A 771 40.32 34.33 -22.17
C SER A 771 39.49 33.92 -23.40
N LEU A 772 38.38 34.63 -23.67
CA LEU A 772 37.41 34.33 -24.74
C LEU A 772 37.22 35.52 -25.71
N LEU A 773 37.34 35.26 -27.02
CA LEU A 773 37.16 36.25 -28.10
C LEU A 773 35.71 36.26 -28.62
N ALA A 774 35.08 37.44 -28.70
CA ALA A 774 33.68 37.58 -29.14
C ALA A 774 33.56 38.33 -30.48
N ARG A 775 32.80 37.76 -31.44
CA ARG A 775 32.59 38.37 -32.76
C ARG A 775 31.37 39.31 -32.73
N GLY A 776 31.55 40.53 -32.22
CA GLY A 776 30.52 41.58 -32.26
C GLY A 776 30.48 42.56 -31.07
N GLY A 777 31.33 42.38 -30.05
CA GLY A 777 31.48 43.25 -28.88
C GLY A 777 32.83 43.00 -28.20
N CYS A 778 33.18 43.78 -27.16
CA CYS A 778 34.53 43.80 -26.57
C CYS A 778 35.00 42.43 -26.01
N ASP A 779 36.24 42.01 -26.32
CA ASP A 779 36.85 40.74 -25.85
C ASP A 779 36.91 40.64 -24.31
N SER A 780 36.84 39.43 -23.75
CA SER A 780 36.72 39.22 -22.29
C SER A 780 37.71 38.20 -21.68
N ILE A 781 38.15 38.44 -20.43
CA ILE A 781 39.03 37.56 -19.63
C ILE A 781 38.18 36.93 -18.49
N VAL A 782 38.37 35.65 -18.16
CA VAL A 782 37.60 34.92 -17.14
C VAL A 782 38.53 34.31 -16.09
N LYS A 783 38.23 34.49 -14.79
CA LYS A 783 38.99 33.95 -13.64
C LYS A 783 38.08 33.16 -12.69
N ALA A 784 38.51 32.01 -12.18
CA ALA A 784 37.80 31.20 -11.20
C ALA A 784 38.55 31.21 -9.85
N ARG A 785 37.92 31.67 -8.75
CA ARG A 785 38.46 31.60 -7.38
C ARG A 785 37.79 30.48 -6.59
N VAL A 786 38.47 29.36 -6.42
CA VAL A 786 37.97 28.16 -5.75
C VAL A 786 38.23 28.21 -4.23
N THR A 787 37.25 27.84 -3.39
CA THR A 787 37.35 27.66 -1.93
C THR A 787 36.70 26.34 -1.50
N THR A 788 37.34 25.51 -0.67
CA THR A 788 36.80 24.19 -0.25
C THR A 788 36.20 24.24 1.16
N VAL A 789 34.97 23.74 1.35
CA VAL A 789 34.23 23.73 2.64
C VAL A 789 33.88 22.30 3.06
N THR A 790 34.09 21.97 4.35
CA THR A 790 33.68 20.69 4.96
C THR A 790 32.41 20.88 5.81
N LEU A 791 31.37 20.08 5.55
CA LEU A 791 30.05 20.20 6.19
C LEU A 791 29.98 19.55 7.59
N ALA A 792 29.23 20.18 8.50
CA ALA A 792 28.88 19.65 9.83
C ALA A 792 27.55 18.87 9.78
N ALA A 793 27.35 17.95 10.73
CA ALA A 793 26.22 17.01 10.74
C ALA A 793 24.83 17.69 10.87
N ALA A 794 23.90 17.23 10.03
CA ALA A 794 22.51 17.69 9.95
C ALA A 794 21.65 17.34 11.18
N PRO A 795 20.62 18.16 11.52
CA PRO A 795 19.60 17.80 12.50
C PRO A 795 18.69 16.66 11.99
N SER A 796 18.35 15.72 12.86
CA SER A 796 17.45 14.60 12.55
C SER A 796 16.21 14.60 13.45
N ILE A 797 15.05 14.33 12.86
CA ILE A 797 13.80 14.04 13.58
C ILE A 797 13.66 12.52 13.60
N ASP A 798 13.48 11.94 14.78
CA ASP A 798 13.26 10.49 14.95
C ASP A 798 11.92 10.32 15.65
N THR A 799 10.97 9.64 15.01
CA THR A 799 9.62 9.47 15.54
C THR A 799 9.05 8.10 15.19
N VAL A 800 8.16 7.61 16.05
CA VAL A 800 7.43 6.36 15.87
C VAL A 800 5.96 6.70 15.69
N LEU A 801 5.35 6.23 14.60
CA LEU A 801 3.93 6.42 14.30
C LEU A 801 3.16 5.11 14.50
N CYS A 802 1.87 5.21 14.85
CA CYS A 802 0.98 4.06 14.84
C CYS A 802 0.64 3.64 13.42
N PHE A 803 0.30 2.37 13.23
CA PHE A 803 -0.11 1.86 11.93
C PHE A 803 -1.35 2.63 11.43
N GLY A 804 -1.18 3.40 10.34
CA GLY A 804 -2.21 4.28 9.76
C GLY A 804 -2.04 5.79 10.02
N ASP A 805 -1.13 6.19 10.91
CA ASP A 805 -0.84 7.60 11.19
C ASP A 805 0.11 8.26 10.16
N SER A 806 0.32 9.58 10.30
CA SER A 806 1.21 10.34 9.41
C SER A 806 2.03 11.41 10.13
N LEU A 807 3.30 11.57 9.74
CA LEU A 807 4.17 12.67 10.17
C LEU A 807 4.18 13.78 9.10
N VAL A 808 4.08 15.04 9.52
CA VAL A 808 4.20 16.21 8.61
C VAL A 808 5.51 16.95 8.90
N VAL A 809 6.36 17.14 7.89
CA VAL A 809 7.60 17.93 7.97
C VAL A 809 7.61 18.97 6.84
N GLY A 810 7.45 20.25 7.18
CA GLY A 810 7.22 21.29 6.18
C GLY A 810 5.87 21.07 5.48
N ASP A 811 5.89 20.97 4.16
CA ASP A 811 4.71 20.67 3.33
C ASP A 811 4.57 19.16 3.01
N ASN A 812 5.54 18.33 3.41
CA ASN A 812 5.58 16.89 3.11
C ASN A 812 4.88 16.06 4.20
N VAL A 813 4.14 15.02 3.79
CA VAL A 813 3.42 14.09 4.68
C VAL A 813 3.93 12.67 4.47
N TYR A 814 4.45 12.05 5.53
CA TYR A 814 5.03 10.72 5.53
C TYR A 814 4.14 9.71 6.25
N LYS A 815 3.91 8.56 5.62
CA LYS A 815 3.01 7.48 6.09
C LYS A 815 3.65 6.10 6.10
N GLN A 816 4.93 5.99 5.73
CA GLN A 816 5.66 4.72 5.65
C GLN A 816 6.91 4.80 6.54
N ALA A 817 7.40 3.64 6.97
CA ALA A 817 8.62 3.56 7.77
C ALA A 817 9.83 3.69 6.84
N ASP A 818 10.52 4.83 6.88
CA ASP A 818 11.73 5.08 6.10
C ASP A 818 12.52 6.26 6.68
N VAL A 819 13.71 6.47 6.13
CA VAL A 819 14.57 7.62 6.42
C VAL A 819 14.42 8.65 5.31
N TYR A 820 13.51 9.60 5.51
CA TYR A 820 13.27 10.70 4.59
C TYR A 820 14.33 11.79 4.73
N ARG A 821 14.66 12.44 3.61
CA ARG A 821 15.65 13.51 3.53
C ARG A 821 15.02 14.74 2.89
N ASP A 822 14.60 15.66 3.74
CA ASP A 822 14.05 16.94 3.32
C ASP A 822 15.18 17.94 3.12
N THR A 823 15.37 18.41 1.89
CA THR A 823 16.40 19.40 1.57
C THR A 823 15.78 20.79 1.56
N PHE A 824 16.18 21.63 2.50
CA PHE A 824 15.72 23.01 2.59
C PHE A 824 16.78 23.93 1.98
N PRO A 825 16.39 24.81 1.03
CA PRO A 825 17.32 25.74 0.42
C PRO A 825 17.95 26.65 1.47
N GLY A 826 19.27 26.56 1.61
CA GLY A 826 20.03 27.52 2.42
C GLY A 826 20.09 28.87 1.71
N ASP A 827 20.19 29.95 2.48
CA ASP A 827 20.32 31.33 2.01
C ASP A 827 21.72 31.64 1.41
N GLY A 828 22.15 30.81 0.45
CA GLY A 828 23.32 31.06 -0.40
C GLY A 828 24.61 30.32 -0.02
N SER A 829 24.56 29.28 0.83
CA SER A 829 25.65 28.30 0.98
C SER A 829 25.09 26.90 1.31
N CYS A 830 25.90 25.83 1.10
CA CYS A 830 25.48 24.43 0.89
C CYS A 830 24.17 24.04 1.62
N ASP A 831 23.24 23.39 0.90
CA ASP A 831 21.87 23.09 1.37
C ASP A 831 21.82 22.36 2.72
N THR A 832 20.79 22.66 3.52
CA THR A 832 20.54 21.96 4.78
C THR A 832 19.59 20.80 4.55
N VAL A 833 20.06 19.59 4.80
CA VAL A 833 19.24 18.37 4.74
C VAL A 833 18.75 18.03 6.13
N ILE A 834 17.44 17.97 6.36
CA ILE A 834 16.86 17.36 7.55
C ILE A 834 16.64 15.88 7.26
N VAL A 835 17.10 15.02 8.16
CA VAL A 835 16.91 13.58 8.04
C VAL A 835 15.81 13.15 9.01
N SER A 836 14.63 12.81 8.49
CA SER A 836 13.48 12.35 9.26
C SER A 836 13.45 10.82 9.23
N ARG A 837 13.73 10.17 10.37
CA ARG A 837 13.59 8.72 10.53
C ARG A 837 12.19 8.45 11.08
N VAL A 838 11.34 7.89 10.24
CA VAL A 838 10.00 7.49 10.62
C VAL A 838 10.03 5.98 10.79
N ASN A 839 9.72 5.51 11.99
CA ASN A 839 9.44 4.11 12.24
C ASN A 839 7.93 3.95 12.42
N ILE A 840 7.37 2.84 11.97
CA ILE A 840 5.96 2.50 12.22
C ILE A 840 5.96 1.36 13.23
N ALA A 841 5.24 1.54 14.34
CA ALA A 841 5.04 0.46 15.29
C ALA A 841 4.30 -0.69 14.60
N GLU A 842 4.76 -1.92 14.79
CA GLU A 842 4.03 -3.09 14.31
C GLU A 842 2.59 -3.06 14.85
N PRO A 843 1.57 -3.39 14.04
CA PRO A 843 0.20 -3.38 14.53
C PRO A 843 0.07 -4.32 15.73
N LEU A 844 -0.67 -3.89 16.76
CA LEU A 844 -1.09 -4.75 17.86
C LEU A 844 -2.07 -5.79 17.28
N ILE A 845 -1.76 -7.08 17.40
CA ILE A 845 -2.56 -8.18 16.87
C ILE A 845 -2.77 -9.23 17.96
N LEU A 846 -4.00 -9.72 18.09
CA LEU A 846 -4.31 -10.91 18.89
C LEU A 846 -3.72 -12.16 18.23
N GLN A 847 -2.66 -12.71 18.80
CA GLN A 847 -1.99 -13.93 18.31
C GLN A 847 -2.69 -15.20 18.79
N GLY A 848 -3.39 -15.13 19.93
CA GLY A 848 -4.19 -16.21 20.49
C GLY A 848 -4.97 -15.75 21.71
N VAL A 849 -5.91 -16.56 22.20
CA VAL A 849 -6.65 -16.28 23.44
C VAL A 849 -7.05 -17.56 24.15
N GLN A 850 -6.73 -17.69 25.43
CA GLN A 850 -7.24 -18.76 26.28
C GLN A 850 -8.52 -18.31 26.99
N LEU A 851 -9.65 -18.92 26.64
CA LEU A 851 -10.91 -18.77 27.34
C LEU A 851 -11.17 -20.00 28.19
N ARG A 852 -11.35 -19.83 29.50
CA ARG A 852 -11.69 -20.93 30.42
C ARG A 852 -13.01 -20.64 31.09
N LEU A 853 -13.86 -21.65 31.23
CA LEU A 853 -15.09 -21.56 32.01
C LEU A 853 -15.30 -22.85 32.80
N ASN A 854 -15.09 -22.76 34.13
CA ASN A 854 -15.19 -23.91 35.02
C ASN A 854 -16.66 -24.29 35.29
N PRO A 855 -16.93 -25.50 35.83
CA PRO A 855 -18.29 -25.97 36.14
C PRO A 855 -19.12 -25.06 37.04
N ASP A 856 -18.49 -24.18 37.82
CA ASP A 856 -19.15 -23.21 38.70
C ASP A 856 -19.46 -21.85 38.00
N ASN A 857 -19.38 -21.77 36.67
CA ASN A 857 -19.52 -20.54 35.86
C ASN A 857 -18.50 -19.43 36.21
N VAL A 858 -17.33 -19.83 36.70
CA VAL A 858 -16.18 -18.95 36.93
C VAL A 858 -15.18 -19.19 35.81
N GLY A 859 -14.84 -18.15 35.08
CA GLY A 859 -13.94 -18.24 33.94
C GLY A 859 -12.77 -17.28 33.97
N SER A 860 -11.90 -17.44 32.99
CA SER A 860 -10.76 -16.55 32.73
C SER A 860 -10.55 -16.31 31.24
N ILE A 861 -9.98 -15.15 30.93
CA ILE A 861 -9.56 -14.73 29.59
C ILE A 861 -8.07 -14.39 29.68
N VAL A 862 -7.24 -15.10 28.93
CA VAL A 862 -5.80 -14.83 28.80
C VAL A 862 -5.51 -14.56 27.33
N PRO A 863 -5.55 -13.30 26.88
CA PRO A 863 -5.20 -12.93 25.52
C PRO A 863 -3.68 -12.91 25.34
N ASP A 864 -3.22 -13.38 24.20
CA ASP A 864 -1.85 -13.27 23.74
C ASP A 864 -1.79 -12.19 22.64
N ILE A 865 -1.24 -11.03 22.99
CA ILE A 865 -1.18 -9.86 22.12
C ILE A 865 0.27 -9.70 21.65
N GLY A 866 0.47 -9.81 20.34
CA GLY A 866 1.74 -9.58 19.68
C GLY A 866 1.77 -8.25 18.92
N GLY A 867 2.98 -7.86 18.50
CA GLY A 867 3.22 -6.55 17.85
C GLY A 867 3.31 -5.40 18.86
N GLY A 868 3.16 -4.17 18.37
CA GLY A 868 3.36 -2.94 19.15
C GLY A 868 4.83 -2.65 19.48
N LEU A 869 5.09 -1.45 20.00
CA LEU A 869 6.43 -1.03 20.41
C LEU A 869 6.55 -0.98 21.94
N GLY A 870 7.49 -1.76 22.50
CA GLY A 870 7.81 -1.71 23.93
C GLY A 870 6.81 -2.45 24.83
N ALA A 871 6.65 -1.99 26.06
CA ALA A 871 5.77 -2.64 27.03
C ALA A 871 4.28 -2.33 26.76
N LEU A 872 3.43 -3.36 26.78
CA LEU A 872 1.99 -3.22 26.60
C LEU A 872 1.27 -2.91 27.91
N SER A 873 0.24 -2.07 27.81
CA SER A 873 -0.69 -1.76 28.89
C SER A 873 -2.10 -2.20 28.52
N TYR A 874 -2.85 -2.70 29.50
CA TYR A 874 -4.15 -3.34 29.32
C TYR A 874 -5.20 -2.59 30.11
N ILE A 875 -6.39 -2.42 29.55
CA ILE A 875 -7.56 -1.86 30.25
C ILE A 875 -8.80 -2.67 29.85
N TRP A 876 -9.34 -3.41 30.80
CA TRP A 876 -10.57 -4.18 30.60
C TRP A 876 -11.82 -3.35 30.91
N SER A 877 -12.97 -3.72 30.31
CA SER A 877 -14.29 -3.15 30.63
C SER A 877 -14.70 -3.33 32.10
N THR A 878 -14.07 -4.26 32.81
CA THR A 878 -14.20 -4.48 34.26
C THR A 878 -13.37 -3.50 35.09
N GLY A 879 -12.49 -2.71 34.46
CA GLY A 879 -11.53 -1.82 35.10
C GLY A 879 -10.21 -2.49 35.50
N SER A 880 -10.02 -3.79 35.20
CA SER A 880 -8.73 -4.47 35.41
C SER A 880 -7.66 -3.92 34.47
N THR A 881 -6.43 -3.80 34.95
CA THR A 881 -5.24 -3.46 34.14
C THR A 881 -4.27 -4.61 33.98
N GLU A 882 -4.63 -5.79 34.46
CA GLU A 882 -3.83 -7.00 34.31
C GLU A 882 -3.95 -7.55 32.87
N PRO A 883 -2.89 -8.18 32.32
CA PRO A 883 -2.92 -8.77 30.99
C PRO A 883 -3.99 -9.86 30.82
N SER A 884 -4.26 -10.60 31.90
CA SER A 884 -5.34 -11.58 31.97
C SER A 884 -6.48 -11.09 32.85
N LEU A 885 -7.68 -11.62 32.59
CA LEU A 885 -8.87 -11.37 33.38
C LEU A 885 -9.39 -12.69 33.95
N ASP A 886 -9.29 -12.86 35.27
CA ASP A 886 -9.66 -14.08 35.98
C ASP A 886 -10.89 -13.88 36.89
N SER A 887 -11.51 -14.98 37.33
CA SER A 887 -12.64 -14.98 38.27
C SER A 887 -13.89 -14.24 37.78
N ILE A 888 -14.18 -14.34 36.49
CA ILE A 888 -15.28 -13.65 35.82
C ILE A 888 -16.45 -14.59 35.47
N GLY A 889 -17.65 -14.04 35.34
CA GLY A 889 -18.83 -14.80 34.92
C GLY A 889 -18.98 -14.85 33.39
N GLN A 890 -20.08 -15.43 32.93
CA GLN A 890 -20.48 -15.35 31.52
C GLN A 890 -20.77 -13.89 31.14
N GLY A 891 -20.35 -13.48 29.94
CA GLY A 891 -20.54 -12.11 29.47
C GLY A 891 -19.56 -11.70 28.37
N THR A 892 -19.72 -10.47 27.91
CA THR A 892 -18.81 -9.84 26.94
C THR A 892 -17.85 -8.90 27.66
N TYR A 893 -16.56 -9.05 27.38
CA TYR A 893 -15.47 -8.31 27.99
C TYR A 893 -14.70 -7.58 26.90
N LEU A 894 -14.54 -6.26 27.05
CA LEU A 894 -13.74 -5.45 26.13
C LEU A 894 -12.36 -5.26 26.74
N LEU A 895 -11.31 -5.44 25.95
CA LEU A 895 -9.93 -5.13 26.31
C LEU A 895 -9.42 -4.04 25.38
N SER A 896 -8.93 -2.94 25.94
CA SER A 896 -8.16 -1.94 25.23
C SER A 896 -6.68 -2.17 25.55
N VAL A 897 -5.85 -2.37 24.53
CA VAL A 897 -4.39 -2.56 24.68
C VAL A 897 -3.67 -1.37 24.06
N THR A 898 -2.75 -0.78 24.81
CA THR A 898 -1.92 0.34 24.36
C THR A 898 -0.44 0.03 24.52
N ASP A 899 0.36 0.26 23.50
CA ASP A 899 1.82 0.08 23.54
C ASP A 899 2.57 1.33 24.09
N GLU A 900 3.90 1.26 24.16
CA GLU A 900 4.74 2.34 24.68
C GLU A 900 4.85 3.54 23.71
N ALA A 901 4.50 3.34 22.44
CA ALA A 901 4.36 4.41 21.45
C ALA A 901 3.01 5.14 21.54
N GLY A 902 2.06 4.61 22.32
CA GLY A 902 0.72 5.19 22.51
C GLY A 902 -0.34 4.69 21.52
N CYS A 903 -0.05 3.61 20.78
CA CYS A 903 -0.95 3.00 19.83
C CYS A 903 -1.94 2.09 20.54
N THR A 904 -3.26 2.30 20.34
CA THR A 904 -4.32 1.60 21.07
C THR A 904 -5.23 0.80 20.14
N VAL A 905 -5.54 -0.44 20.50
CA VAL A 905 -6.50 -1.32 19.82
C VAL A 905 -7.47 -1.94 20.84
N ASP A 906 -8.74 -2.04 20.45
CA ASP A 906 -9.80 -2.66 21.25
C ASP A 906 -10.15 -4.06 20.74
N TYR A 907 -10.30 -5.01 21.65
CA TYR A 907 -10.70 -6.40 21.40
C TYR A 907 -11.93 -6.77 22.24
N ASP A 908 -12.87 -7.50 21.66
CA ASP A 908 -14.03 -8.05 22.37
C ASP A 908 -13.93 -9.57 22.56
N PHE A 909 -14.19 -10.02 23.78
CA PHE A 909 -14.17 -11.44 24.16
C PHE A 909 -15.52 -11.85 24.73
N VAL A 910 -16.08 -12.96 24.25
CA VAL A 910 -17.38 -13.48 24.70
C VAL A 910 -17.20 -14.81 25.43
N LEU A 911 -17.67 -14.88 26.67
CA LEU A 911 -17.61 -16.08 27.50
C LEU A 911 -19.01 -16.72 27.60
N ASP A 912 -19.25 -17.81 26.86
CA ASP A 912 -20.53 -18.55 26.75
C ASP A 912 -20.40 -20.06 27.03
N PRO A 913 -21.39 -20.74 27.65
CA PRO A 913 -21.43 -22.19 27.94
C PRO A 913 -21.13 -23.18 26.80
N THR A 914 -21.06 -22.74 25.54
CA THR A 914 -20.67 -23.58 24.39
C THR A 914 -19.16 -23.79 24.26
N THR A 915 -18.33 -23.07 25.04
CA THR A 915 -16.85 -23.22 25.09
C THR A 915 -16.34 -24.50 25.77
N ARG A 916 -17.21 -25.51 25.97
CA ARG A 916 -16.79 -26.86 26.36
C ARG A 916 -16.57 -27.72 25.13
N GLY A 917 -15.36 -27.69 24.59
CA GLY A 917 -14.95 -28.53 23.47
C GLY A 917 -13.45 -28.81 23.51
N ASN A 918 -13.10 -30.07 23.31
CA ASN A 918 -11.74 -30.59 23.21
C ASN A 918 -11.01 -29.98 22.00
N GLU A 919 -9.84 -29.35 22.20
CA GLU A 919 -8.55 -29.64 21.54
C GLU A 919 -7.47 -28.54 21.75
N LEU A 920 -6.23 -29.02 21.96
CA LEU A 920 -4.90 -28.49 21.57
C LEU A 920 -4.45 -27.07 21.97
N ASP A 921 -3.68 -26.95 23.07
CA ASP A 921 -2.83 -25.75 23.32
C ASP A 921 -1.64 -25.95 24.31
N GLU A 922 -1.12 -27.17 24.49
CA GLU A 922 -0.08 -27.48 25.50
C GLU A 922 1.35 -27.72 24.96
N LEU A 923 1.71 -27.18 23.79
CA LEU A 923 3.13 -27.02 23.40
C LEU A 923 3.49 -25.53 23.47
N LYS A 924 4.10 -25.10 24.57
CA LYS A 924 4.67 -23.74 24.77
C LYS A 924 5.91 -23.46 23.89
N ALA A 925 5.95 -23.97 22.66
CA ALA A 925 7.09 -23.87 21.75
C ALA A 925 6.71 -23.07 20.50
N GLU A 926 7.28 -21.88 20.37
CA GLU A 926 7.23 -21.10 19.13
C GLU A 926 8.31 -21.56 18.15
N ILE A 927 7.95 -21.71 16.87
CA ILE A 927 8.89 -21.92 15.76
C ILE A 927 9.34 -20.54 15.27
N ASN A 928 10.53 -20.08 15.63
CA ASN A 928 11.05 -18.81 15.16
C ASN A 928 11.99 -19.00 13.95
N LEU A 929 11.69 -18.30 12.84
CA LEU A 929 12.40 -18.42 11.56
C LEU A 929 13.26 -17.16 11.32
N TYR A 930 14.56 -17.34 11.08
CA TYR A 930 15.46 -16.23 10.78
C TYR A 930 16.39 -16.53 9.59
N PRO A 931 16.61 -15.59 8.66
CA PRO A 931 15.87 -14.34 8.49
C PRO A 931 14.45 -14.57 7.93
N ASN A 932 13.50 -13.74 8.34
CA ASN A 932 12.14 -13.67 7.79
C ASN A 932 11.85 -12.21 7.38
N PRO A 933 11.59 -11.87 6.10
CA PRO A 933 11.55 -12.72 4.91
C PRO A 933 12.94 -13.24 4.51
N ALA A 934 13.03 -14.49 4.04
CA ALA A 934 14.31 -15.18 3.83
C ALA A 934 15.01 -14.72 2.55
N TYR A 935 15.84 -13.68 2.65
CA TYR A 935 16.87 -13.40 1.64
C TYR A 935 18.12 -14.22 1.97
N GLY A 936 18.31 -15.38 1.33
CA GLY A 936 19.58 -16.11 1.40
C GLY A 936 19.49 -17.63 1.28
N THR A 937 20.66 -18.29 1.35
CA THR A 937 20.81 -19.75 1.20
C THR A 937 20.51 -20.53 2.49
N GLN A 938 20.27 -19.85 3.61
CA GLN A 938 20.20 -20.47 4.94
C GLN A 938 19.06 -19.89 5.76
N MET A 939 18.35 -20.78 6.45
CA MET A 939 17.28 -20.46 7.41
C MET A 939 17.60 -21.10 8.76
N TYR A 940 17.37 -20.36 9.82
CA TYR A 940 17.58 -20.79 11.19
C TYR A 940 16.22 -20.98 11.86
N VAL A 941 16.01 -22.15 12.44
CA VAL A 941 14.81 -22.51 13.19
C VAL A 941 15.16 -22.63 14.67
N ASP A 942 14.59 -21.78 15.50
CA ASP A 942 14.72 -21.84 16.96
C ASP A 942 13.42 -22.34 17.59
N ILE A 943 13.54 -23.22 18.59
CA ILE A 943 12.43 -23.79 19.35
C ILE A 943 12.69 -23.47 20.82
N ASN A 944 11.91 -22.54 21.36
CA ASN A 944 12.08 -22.03 22.72
C ASN A 944 11.78 -23.10 23.78
N GLY A 945 12.82 -23.68 24.40
CA GLY A 945 12.76 -24.20 25.77
C GLY A 945 12.53 -25.70 26.00
N LEU A 946 12.40 -26.55 24.97
CA LEU A 946 12.02 -27.95 25.16
C LEU A 946 13.12 -28.97 24.76
N PRO A 947 13.74 -29.69 25.73
CA PRO A 947 14.65 -30.79 25.42
C PRO A 947 13.88 -32.00 24.89
N GLY A 948 14.32 -32.57 23.76
CA GLY A 948 13.61 -33.64 23.06
C GLY A 948 14.28 -34.05 21.75
N THR A 949 13.74 -35.09 21.10
CA THR A 949 14.08 -35.46 19.72
C THR A 949 12.93 -35.04 18.82
N TYR A 950 13.26 -34.33 17.75
CA TYR A 950 12.31 -33.73 16.84
C TYR A 950 12.66 -34.03 15.39
N GLN A 951 11.64 -34.09 14.55
CA GLN A 951 11.72 -34.26 13.11
C GLN A 951 11.16 -33.01 12.43
N PHE A 952 11.94 -32.41 11.54
CA PHE A 952 11.55 -31.26 10.74
C PHE A 952 11.29 -31.70 9.32
N GLU A 953 10.16 -31.28 8.77
CA GLU A 953 9.75 -31.53 7.39
C GLU A 953 9.27 -30.22 6.76
N VAL A 954 9.87 -29.83 5.64
CA VAL A 954 9.41 -28.71 4.81
C VAL A 954 8.62 -29.28 3.66
N PHE A 955 7.40 -28.80 3.50
CA PHE A 955 6.47 -29.14 2.45
C PHE A 955 6.41 -28.00 1.43
N ASP A 956 6.40 -28.36 0.15
CA ASP A 956 5.98 -27.42 -0.89
C ASP A 956 4.46 -27.23 -0.88
N LEU A 957 3.94 -26.30 -1.68
CA LEU A 957 2.50 -26.04 -1.83
C LEU A 957 1.70 -27.27 -2.29
N PHE A 958 2.36 -28.31 -2.79
CA PHE A 958 1.76 -29.57 -3.23
C PHE A 958 1.79 -30.65 -2.13
N GLY A 959 2.18 -30.30 -0.90
CA GLY A 959 2.25 -31.21 0.24
C GLY A 959 3.37 -32.24 0.14
N ARG A 960 4.39 -32.02 -0.71
CA ARG A 960 5.54 -32.93 -0.83
C ARG A 960 6.65 -32.48 0.10
N VAL A 961 7.22 -33.43 0.85
CA VAL A 961 8.39 -33.15 1.70
C VAL A 961 9.61 -32.86 0.81
N VAL A 962 10.00 -31.59 0.74
CA VAL A 962 11.18 -31.12 0.00
C VAL A 962 12.46 -31.10 0.84
N LEU A 963 12.32 -31.04 2.17
CA LEU A 963 13.45 -31.10 3.09
C LEU A 963 13.04 -31.84 4.37
N LYS A 964 13.88 -32.78 4.84
CA LYS A 964 13.64 -33.55 6.08
C LYS A 964 14.91 -33.63 6.93
N LYS A 965 14.80 -33.37 8.24
CA LYS A 965 15.95 -33.38 9.16
C LYS A 965 15.56 -33.76 10.58
N GLU A 966 16.34 -34.64 11.20
CA GLU A 966 16.19 -34.97 12.63
C GLU A 966 17.10 -34.09 13.51
N TRP A 967 16.62 -33.73 14.69
CA TRP A 967 17.35 -32.92 15.64
C TRP A 967 17.11 -33.37 17.09
N VAL A 968 18.17 -33.38 17.89
CA VAL A 968 18.12 -33.80 19.30
C VAL A 968 18.62 -32.65 20.18
N SER A 969 17.70 -32.03 20.93
CA SER A 969 18.01 -30.95 21.88
C SER A 969 18.13 -31.51 23.29
N ARG A 970 19.30 -31.38 23.92
CA ARG A 970 19.55 -31.89 25.28
C ARG A 970 19.27 -30.89 26.39
N THR A 971 19.19 -29.60 26.07
CA THR A 971 19.10 -28.49 27.03
C THR A 971 17.90 -27.57 26.80
N GLY A 972 17.10 -27.80 25.74
CA GLY A 972 15.96 -26.94 25.39
C GLY A 972 16.36 -25.60 24.77
N ALA A 973 17.62 -25.40 24.42
CA ALA A 973 18.10 -24.21 23.71
C ALA A 973 19.00 -24.65 22.56
N GLY A 974 18.62 -24.31 21.32
CA GLY A 974 19.45 -24.54 20.15
C GLY A 974 18.77 -24.16 18.84
N VAL A 975 19.57 -23.60 17.94
CA VAL A 975 19.15 -23.14 16.62
C VAL A 975 19.50 -24.22 15.59
N LEU A 976 18.51 -24.68 14.83
CA LEU A 976 18.70 -25.61 13.72
C LEU A 976 18.89 -24.83 12.42
N GLU A 977 20.02 -25.03 11.75
CA GLU A 977 20.29 -24.49 10.42
C GLU A 977 19.72 -25.41 9.33
N LEU A 978 18.93 -24.82 8.42
CA LEU A 978 18.36 -25.43 7.23
C LEU A 978 18.95 -24.76 5.98
N ASP A 979 19.50 -25.57 5.07
CA ASP A 979 19.97 -25.10 3.76
C ASP A 979 18.77 -25.03 2.81
N ILE A 980 18.39 -23.81 2.43
CA ILE A 980 17.22 -23.53 1.60
C ILE A 980 17.61 -22.92 0.25
N ALA A 981 18.89 -22.97 -0.13
CA ALA A 981 19.43 -22.35 -1.35
C ALA A 981 18.79 -22.81 -2.66
N SER A 982 18.05 -23.92 -2.63
CA SER A 982 17.40 -24.54 -3.80
C SER A 982 15.89 -24.34 -3.83
N LEU A 983 15.32 -23.64 -2.84
CA LEU A 983 13.88 -23.39 -2.71
C LEU A 983 13.54 -21.97 -3.17
N SER A 984 12.35 -21.80 -3.78
CA SER A 984 11.75 -20.51 -4.15
C SER A 984 10.23 -20.66 -4.14
N GLY A 985 9.49 -19.68 -3.62
CA GLY A 985 8.03 -19.74 -3.43
C GLY A 985 7.61 -19.96 -1.98
N MET A 986 6.34 -20.31 -1.77
CA MET A 986 5.76 -20.53 -0.44
C MET A 986 5.94 -21.99 0.00
N TYR A 987 6.29 -22.19 1.26
CA TYR A 987 6.53 -23.50 1.86
C TYR A 987 5.90 -23.59 3.25
N HIS A 988 5.66 -24.80 3.70
CA HIS A 988 5.08 -25.11 5.00
C HIS A 988 6.06 -25.97 5.79
N LEU A 989 6.55 -25.46 6.92
CA LEU A 989 7.42 -26.22 7.83
C LEU A 989 6.55 -26.91 8.89
N VAL A 990 6.75 -28.21 9.08
CA VAL A 990 6.18 -29.00 10.18
C VAL A 990 7.31 -29.56 11.04
N LEU A 991 7.11 -29.47 12.34
CA LEU A 991 7.98 -29.98 13.39
C LEU A 991 7.19 -31.03 14.16
N SER A 992 7.65 -32.28 14.20
CA SER A 992 7.00 -33.36 14.95
C SER A 992 7.93 -33.91 16.02
N ASP A 993 7.41 -34.18 17.21
CA ASP A 993 8.14 -34.93 18.23
C ASP A 993 7.92 -36.45 18.10
N VAL A 994 8.68 -37.23 18.88
CA VAL A 994 8.60 -38.71 18.89
C VAL A 994 7.26 -39.25 19.41
N SER A 995 6.41 -38.41 19.97
CA SER A 995 5.08 -38.75 20.46
C SER A 995 3.97 -38.39 19.47
N GLY A 996 4.34 -37.97 18.25
CA GLY A 996 3.39 -37.64 17.18
C GLY A 996 2.80 -36.23 17.28
N ARG A 997 3.26 -35.40 18.22
CA ARG A 997 2.77 -34.02 18.34
C ARG A 997 3.48 -33.13 17.33
N SER A 998 2.73 -32.38 16.53
CA SER A 998 3.29 -31.53 15.48
C SER A 998 2.95 -30.04 15.65
N LEU A 999 3.91 -29.18 15.32
CA LEU A 999 3.77 -27.74 15.18
C LEU A 999 4.05 -27.37 13.72
N SER A 1000 3.39 -26.35 13.18
CA SER A 1000 3.63 -25.95 11.79
C SER A 1000 3.63 -24.45 11.55
N ARG A 1001 4.39 -23.99 10.55
CA ARG A 1001 4.52 -22.58 10.19
C ARG A 1001 4.77 -22.42 8.68
N ARG A 1002 4.03 -21.53 8.02
CA ARG A 1002 4.25 -21.18 6.61
C ARG A 1002 5.33 -20.09 6.49
N PHE A 1003 6.11 -20.13 5.42
CA PHE A 1003 7.12 -19.12 5.11
C PHE A 1003 7.31 -18.99 3.59
N VAL A 1004 7.78 -17.82 3.16
CA VAL A 1004 8.06 -17.53 1.74
C VAL A 1004 9.57 -17.40 1.56
N VAL A 1005 10.10 -18.06 0.53
CA VAL A 1005 11.49 -17.96 0.08
C VAL A 1005 11.50 -17.16 -1.21
N HIS A 1006 12.12 -15.98 -1.19
CA HIS A 1006 12.23 -15.07 -2.33
C HIS A 1006 13.39 -15.42 -3.25
#